data_AF-A0A0V8QJ52-F1
#
_entry.id   AF-A0A0V8QJ52-F1
#
_cell.length_a   1.000
_cell.length_b   1.000
_cell.length_c   1.000
_cell.angle_alpha   90.00
_cell.angle_beta   90.00
_cell.angle_gamma   90.00
#
_symmetry.space_group_name_H-M   'P 1'
#
loop_
_entity.id
_entity.type
_entity.pdbx_description
1 polymer ?
#
loop_
_entity_poly.entity_id
_entity_poly.type
_entity_poly.pdbx_seq_one_letter_code
_entity_poly.pdbx_strand_id
1 'polypeptide(L)'
;MRDRKKKGMAILLILAIIMTSIPAYAASKPGLNKTKVSLETSGKKRTYQLVIKNLPKKAIVSFQSANKKVATVSRKGLIKAVKPGSTMVTAMIKAEKKSYKLTCKVTVKKSEKITEVTVSGQSELDRALLNKDIRKITIKTKAETALRIGRGDYGNIALVVKAPKADIYNSGRFESITIHEIKADTWHEEARGNSLTVLADSGRILVSEEAELAAIAIEKKEARVVVEVLGKVKEISLKEPCALSLTGKKDTSPSEVRLLVEEKAENSKITTELPVKAQLSARVELHLKQGAEGSYIETSRRDIPLIVKNDTRDAVEIRTPEGMTKVENEPSPSYGQIVIPVKPEEPKKEEQPAKPEEPKKEEQPVKPEEPKKEEQPVKPEEPKKEVELKRAPLYGAYYRTWKDVASTGYDENETERKPENLKSHGGLNKMSDIPDSVDLAFVFADWTADESDFWRVLKEEYVPALHKKGVKVIRTIGIKDVYGVRGLSKELEYEKNEEGYKKLAGAIVDRYVNAYGLDGLDIDLEGMDLPDNTWNGLTKNYSEEQKEQCYEQLISVIKEIGKLIGPGSEHPEKLFILDTTIPAPKSRVFQKTYEEYNYVLVQMYGVTSENGTWEVDEAGFKDGTRDSMWNGFKEYIKPEQFMIGFSFYEEGGDAGDNIWGDTVSKDGKNPGTPTDSRACRHAVWQPEDGVKAGIFAYAVDRDGVKEGVGAESAKKNNCTIKDTDSRKRDSKWGDNTPQVKTEYEWSIALKKQMVEHEDYARITAEDFPDEALRNCVIRQIGDYKGNIARFSGELVIDDPNIESLQGLENFANLKKLTIKGLTKLKEITTAVLPASIRGVQGSPYEKEEVRLELAELPALNTLELKNLDLEHLPFADTESFKALKTLDISENRIDFSNGTEDAKKLQKLKATAGEILFDKQKPRAYMVNGEKKFKLTVSTASAITVDNFSMGAYTSGGTYIQRGEAGFQAFRESKLDGIAFVDETYSYQEFAKAYFFKELKEGKEVENTAIARYSFRTVNHTGTDVDNQISLAEDESYTVQVLEKVKRKGTEVYDDKECFRFEVIVGEGKERLENLTQNKAGIIHSSFSGGMYSYDFNQKKETIFDGVKEPKQGEALRLGGSEAYIIFDLGEGSAVAKQWIFYNAYKNVYGNTARETVDGELWYYTGEGKPSELSWNNDTKKYEFGAGWVKADSFDNLGEANAYSSKLENIEARYWCFNITKVKAGIVAIPELEILGQFKD
;
A
#
# COMPACT_ATOMS: atom_id res chain seq x y z
N MET A 1 -23.92 79.29 16.62
CA MET A 1 -23.15 78.10 17.07
C MET A 1 -22.70 77.36 15.82
N ARG A 2 -21.39 77.21 15.56
CA ARG A 2 -20.44 76.20 16.09
C ARG A 2 -20.66 74.80 15.47
N ASP A 3 -19.64 74.34 14.73
CA ASP A 3 -18.94 73.03 14.83
C ASP A 3 -19.73 71.70 15.01
N ARG A 4 -19.30 70.54 14.49
CA ARG A 4 -18.26 70.15 13.50
C ARG A 4 -18.50 68.67 13.12
N LYS A 5 -18.59 68.33 11.83
CA LYS A 5 -18.33 66.96 11.31
C LYS A 5 -17.57 67.07 9.99
N LYS A 6 -16.30 66.64 9.95
CA LYS A 6 -15.43 66.77 8.77
C LYS A 6 -15.08 65.40 8.17
N LYS A 7 -15.83 65.01 7.14
CA LYS A 7 -15.43 64.08 6.07
C LYS A 7 -16.01 64.64 4.76
N GLY A 8 -15.25 64.63 3.67
CA GLY A 8 -15.71 65.14 2.37
C GLY A 8 -14.62 65.85 1.57
N MET A 9 -14.58 65.55 0.27
CA MET A 9 -13.62 65.95 -0.76
C MET A 9 -13.00 67.36 -0.65
N ALA A 10 -11.68 67.42 -0.81
CA ALA A 10 -10.98 68.53 -1.45
C ALA A 10 -10.08 67.94 -2.55
N ILE A 11 -10.22 68.41 -3.78
CA ILE A 11 -9.68 67.79 -5.00
C ILE A 11 -8.84 68.84 -5.77
N LEU A 12 -7.72 68.36 -6.35
CA LEU A 12 -6.88 69.01 -7.37
C LEU A 12 -6.28 70.41 -7.10
N LEU A 13 -4.94 70.40 -7.02
CA LEU A 13 -4.03 71.16 -7.90
C LEU A 13 -4.13 72.71 -7.97
N ILE A 14 -3.11 73.37 -7.40
CA ILE A 14 -2.30 74.46 -8.01
C ILE A 14 -0.99 74.51 -7.18
N LEU A 15 0.23 74.32 -7.72
CA LEU A 15 0.98 75.02 -8.79
C LEU A 15 1.57 76.40 -8.39
N ALA A 16 2.57 76.41 -7.49
CA ALA A 16 3.70 77.35 -7.57
C ALA A 16 4.96 76.87 -6.79
N ILE A 17 6.10 76.82 -7.50
CA ILE A 17 7.47 77.29 -7.16
C ILE A 17 7.64 77.81 -5.70
N ILE A 18 8.63 77.45 -4.86
CA ILE A 18 10.11 77.36 -4.98
C ILE A 18 10.57 76.29 -3.94
N MET A 19 11.40 75.27 -4.15
CA MET A 19 12.50 74.92 -5.08
C MET A 19 13.88 75.59 -4.83
N THR A 20 14.71 74.98 -3.97
CA THR A 20 16.18 75.15 -4.00
C THR A 20 16.91 73.80 -3.89
N SER A 21 17.67 73.47 -4.93
CA SER A 21 18.83 72.56 -4.97
C SER A 21 18.93 71.40 -3.95
N ILE A 22 18.33 70.26 -4.26
CA ILE A 22 18.97 68.96 -3.95
C ILE A 22 19.95 68.67 -5.11
N PRO A 23 21.23 68.36 -4.86
CA PRO A 23 22.18 68.10 -5.93
C PRO A 23 21.79 66.85 -6.72
N ALA A 24 21.87 66.93 -8.05
CA ALA A 24 21.62 65.80 -8.94
C ALA A 24 22.72 64.75 -8.82
N TYR A 25 22.55 63.81 -7.87
CA TYR A 25 23.43 62.65 -7.72
C TYR A 25 23.45 61.85 -9.03
N ALA A 26 24.57 61.94 -9.76
CA ALA A 26 24.78 61.21 -10.99
C ALA A 26 24.68 59.70 -10.71
N ALA A 27 23.74 59.04 -11.38
CA ALA A 27 23.45 57.62 -11.16
C ALA A 27 24.74 56.79 -11.22
N SER A 28 25.03 56.09 -10.11
CA SER A 28 26.28 55.34 -9.93
C SER A 28 26.44 54.29 -11.03
N LYS A 29 27.63 54.21 -11.62
CA LYS A 29 27.89 53.27 -12.74
C LYS A 29 27.62 51.82 -12.29
N PRO A 30 27.07 50.96 -13.17
CA PRO A 30 26.88 49.55 -12.85
C PRO A 30 28.21 48.86 -12.54
N GLY A 31 28.22 47.99 -11.53
CA GLY A 31 29.41 47.27 -11.06
C GLY A 31 29.08 45.85 -10.62
N LEU A 32 30.10 45.03 -10.31
CA LEU A 32 29.90 43.68 -9.79
C LEU A 32 30.15 43.62 -8.28
N ASN A 33 29.52 42.66 -7.59
CA ASN A 33 29.83 42.34 -6.19
C ASN A 33 31.26 41.83 -5.99
N LYS A 34 31.82 41.11 -6.97
CA LYS A 34 33.25 40.74 -7.08
C LYS A 34 33.71 40.79 -8.54
N THR A 35 34.97 41.16 -8.75
CA THR A 35 35.68 41.07 -10.04
C THR A 35 36.69 39.91 -10.10
N LYS A 36 36.87 39.19 -8.98
CA LYS A 36 37.66 37.96 -8.87
C LYS A 36 36.98 37.00 -7.89
N VAL A 37 36.90 35.72 -8.23
CA VAL A 37 36.29 34.64 -7.43
C VAL A 37 37.17 33.39 -7.51
N SER A 38 37.40 32.72 -6.37
CA SER A 38 38.02 31.39 -6.31
C SER A 38 36.95 30.35 -5.95
N LEU A 39 36.92 29.25 -6.69
CA LEU A 39 36.03 28.10 -6.49
C LEU A 39 36.84 26.81 -6.36
N GLU A 40 36.19 25.75 -5.90
CA GLU A 40 36.72 24.37 -5.85
C GLU A 40 35.87 23.44 -6.75
N THR A 41 36.44 22.33 -7.23
CA THR A 41 35.73 21.37 -8.10
C THR A 41 34.52 20.69 -7.41
N SER A 42 34.57 20.59 -6.09
CA SER A 42 33.61 19.94 -5.20
C SER A 42 33.52 20.74 -3.87
N GLY A 43 32.62 20.34 -2.96
CA GLY A 43 32.44 20.99 -1.66
C GLY A 43 31.70 22.34 -1.69
N LYS A 44 31.62 23.00 -0.53
CA LYS A 44 30.82 24.22 -0.34
C LYS A 44 31.25 25.42 -1.19
N LYS A 45 32.46 25.42 -1.78
CA LYS A 45 32.96 26.50 -2.68
C LYS A 45 32.81 26.17 -4.18
N ARG A 46 31.93 25.24 -4.57
CA ARG A 46 31.71 24.86 -5.97
C ARG A 46 30.97 25.91 -6.81
N THR A 47 30.26 26.84 -6.17
CA THR A 47 29.43 27.87 -6.83
C THR A 47 29.65 29.26 -6.23
N TYR A 48 29.29 30.31 -6.98
CA TYR A 48 29.26 31.69 -6.49
C TYR A 48 28.23 32.54 -7.24
N GLN A 49 27.39 33.27 -6.52
CA GLN A 49 26.39 34.17 -7.11
C GLN A 49 27.03 35.53 -7.47
N LEU A 50 27.22 35.78 -8.76
CA LEU A 50 27.67 37.08 -9.26
C LEU A 50 26.46 38.04 -9.31
N VAL A 51 26.60 39.23 -8.72
CA VAL A 51 25.50 40.21 -8.58
C VAL A 51 25.94 41.54 -9.16
N ILE A 52 25.06 42.17 -9.94
CA ILE A 52 25.27 43.52 -10.48
C ILE A 52 24.73 44.54 -9.48
N LYS A 53 25.62 45.42 -9.02
CA LYS A 53 25.29 46.63 -8.24
C LYS A 53 24.94 47.78 -9.19
N ASN A 54 24.07 48.67 -8.74
CA ASN A 54 23.64 49.87 -9.48
C ASN A 54 23.06 49.55 -10.88
N LEU A 55 22.24 48.51 -11.00
CA LEU A 55 21.60 48.16 -12.27
C LEU A 55 20.61 49.27 -12.68
N PRO A 56 20.68 49.84 -13.90
CA PRO A 56 19.74 50.87 -14.32
C PRO A 56 18.31 50.32 -14.49
N LYS A 57 17.28 51.12 -14.20
CA LYS A 57 15.89 50.74 -14.47
C LYS A 57 15.72 50.36 -15.95
N LYS A 58 14.95 49.29 -16.21
CA LYS A 58 14.74 48.65 -17.53
C LYS A 58 16.00 48.08 -18.23
N ALA A 59 17.16 47.99 -17.58
CA ALA A 59 18.35 47.45 -18.25
C ALA A 59 18.28 45.93 -18.47
N ILE A 60 18.58 45.48 -19.69
CA ILE A 60 18.67 44.06 -20.04
C ILE A 60 20.07 43.55 -19.68
N VAL A 61 20.13 42.39 -19.00
CA VAL A 61 21.37 41.75 -18.54
C VAL A 61 21.57 40.40 -19.24
N SER A 62 22.79 40.10 -19.65
CA SER A 62 23.21 38.73 -19.99
C SER A 62 24.58 38.39 -19.41
N PHE A 63 24.80 37.11 -19.10
CA PHE A 63 26.06 36.58 -18.58
C PHE A 63 26.65 35.54 -19.53
N GLN A 64 27.98 35.53 -19.68
CA GLN A 64 28.72 34.58 -20.52
C GLN A 64 30.07 34.21 -19.89
N SER A 65 30.38 32.91 -19.80
CA SER A 65 31.74 32.44 -19.49
C SER A 65 32.54 32.29 -20.77
N ALA A 66 33.76 32.82 -20.79
CA ALA A 66 34.70 32.68 -21.90
C ALA A 66 35.16 31.23 -22.12
N ASN A 67 35.19 30.41 -21.06
CA ASN A 67 35.47 28.98 -21.13
C ASN A 67 34.55 28.19 -20.20
N LYS A 68 33.48 27.63 -20.79
CA LYS A 68 32.49 26.79 -20.10
C LYS A 68 33.07 25.47 -19.56
N LYS A 69 34.22 24.99 -20.09
CA LYS A 69 34.89 23.77 -19.59
C LYS A 69 35.59 23.99 -18.24
N VAL A 70 35.88 25.23 -17.86
CA VAL A 70 36.45 25.61 -16.56
C VAL A 70 35.34 26.00 -15.57
N ALA A 71 34.46 26.93 -15.95
CA ALA A 71 33.29 27.29 -15.16
C ALA A 71 32.13 27.77 -16.05
N THR A 72 30.90 27.41 -15.70
CA THR A 72 29.67 27.90 -16.34
C THR A 72 29.06 29.07 -15.56
N VAL A 73 28.14 29.79 -16.19
CA VAL A 73 27.35 30.86 -15.54
C VAL A 73 25.89 30.79 -16.03
N SER A 74 24.93 30.96 -15.13
CA SER A 74 23.49 30.95 -15.45
C SER A 74 22.99 32.30 -15.96
N ARG A 75 21.76 32.35 -16.52
CA ARG A 75 21.09 33.61 -16.90
C ARG A 75 20.93 34.58 -15.72
N LYS A 76 20.88 34.08 -14.48
CA LYS A 76 20.80 34.86 -13.24
C LYS A 76 22.18 35.18 -12.61
N GLY A 77 23.30 34.86 -13.28
CA GLY A 77 24.65 35.17 -12.78
C GLY A 77 25.27 34.16 -11.80
N LEU A 78 24.63 33.02 -11.56
CA LEU A 78 25.20 31.96 -10.72
C LEU A 78 26.34 31.25 -11.47
N ILE A 79 27.56 31.34 -10.94
CA ILE A 79 28.76 30.69 -11.47
C ILE A 79 28.89 29.29 -10.85
N LYS A 80 29.24 28.27 -11.64
CA LYS A 80 29.50 26.88 -11.20
C LYS A 80 30.84 26.38 -11.73
N ALA A 81 31.67 25.83 -10.85
CA ALA A 81 32.95 25.21 -11.21
C ALA A 81 32.73 23.91 -12.00
N VAL A 82 33.61 23.65 -12.99
CA VAL A 82 33.55 22.48 -13.88
C VAL A 82 34.88 21.71 -13.90
N LYS A 83 36.01 22.38 -14.19
CA LYS A 83 37.37 21.79 -14.08
C LYS A 83 38.37 22.81 -13.56
N PRO A 84 39.51 22.39 -12.95
CA PRO A 84 40.56 23.30 -12.51
C PRO A 84 41.09 24.19 -13.64
N GLY A 85 41.45 25.43 -13.33
CA GLY A 85 41.91 26.43 -14.31
C GLY A 85 41.36 27.81 -14.03
N SER A 86 41.41 28.72 -15.01
CA SER A 86 40.82 30.06 -14.89
C SER A 86 40.04 30.46 -16.15
N THR A 87 38.98 31.25 -15.96
CA THR A 87 38.10 31.74 -17.02
C THR A 87 37.56 33.12 -16.64
N MET A 88 37.08 33.88 -17.63
CA MET A 88 36.43 35.18 -17.43
C MET A 88 34.92 35.04 -17.61
N VAL A 89 34.16 35.39 -16.58
CA VAL A 89 32.70 35.57 -16.66
C VAL A 89 32.42 37.04 -16.97
N THR A 90 31.80 37.30 -18.12
CA THR A 90 31.38 38.64 -18.56
C THR A 90 29.91 38.84 -18.25
N ALA A 91 29.55 40.02 -17.74
CA ALA A 91 28.19 40.52 -17.66
C ALA A 91 28.02 41.69 -18.63
N MET A 92 27.09 41.57 -19.57
CA MET A 92 26.71 42.61 -20.51
C MET A 92 25.40 43.24 -20.05
N ILE A 93 25.40 44.57 -19.95
CA ILE A 93 24.24 45.37 -19.51
C ILE A 93 23.87 46.33 -20.65
N LYS A 94 22.65 46.26 -21.17
CA LYS A 94 22.11 47.18 -22.17
C LYS A 94 21.03 48.06 -21.53
N ALA A 95 21.23 49.38 -21.52
CA ALA A 95 20.22 50.37 -21.15
C ALA A 95 19.99 51.33 -22.33
N GLU A 96 18.85 52.02 -22.36
CA GLU A 96 18.26 52.72 -23.52
C GLU A 96 19.24 53.59 -24.35
N LYS A 97 20.26 54.20 -23.73
CA LYS A 97 21.30 55.01 -24.42
C LYS A 97 22.75 54.64 -24.08
N LYS A 98 23.01 53.60 -23.28
CA LYS A 98 24.37 53.19 -22.85
C LYS A 98 24.46 51.68 -22.61
N SER A 99 25.57 51.06 -23.02
CA SER A 99 25.91 49.69 -22.66
C SER A 99 27.12 49.64 -21.72
N TYR A 100 27.18 48.61 -20.88
CA TYR A 100 28.29 48.37 -19.95
C TYR A 100 28.74 46.90 -20.05
N LYS A 101 30.05 46.69 -20.08
CA LYS A 101 30.69 45.37 -20.07
C LYS A 101 31.48 45.24 -18.77
N LEU A 102 31.04 44.35 -17.89
CA LEU A 102 31.69 44.04 -16.62
C LEU A 102 32.28 42.63 -16.68
N THR A 103 33.38 42.37 -15.97
CA THR A 103 34.01 41.04 -15.97
C THR A 103 34.45 40.60 -14.57
N CYS A 104 34.39 39.28 -14.34
CA CYS A 104 34.87 38.61 -13.15
C CYS A 104 35.82 37.47 -13.54
N LYS A 105 37.05 37.48 -13.03
CA LYS A 105 37.98 36.35 -13.18
C LYS A 105 37.59 35.25 -12.20
N VAL A 106 37.24 34.08 -12.73
CA VAL A 106 36.99 32.86 -11.96
C VAL A 106 38.25 32.01 -12.00
N THR A 107 38.69 31.52 -10.85
CA THR A 107 39.74 30.50 -10.73
C THR A 107 39.14 29.29 -10.03
N VAL A 108 39.22 28.12 -10.65
CA VAL A 108 38.79 26.85 -10.08
C VAL A 108 40.03 26.08 -9.63
N LYS A 109 40.07 25.68 -8.36
CA LYS A 109 41.07 24.77 -7.80
C LYS A 109 40.53 23.33 -7.78
N LYS A 110 41.43 22.35 -7.82
CA LYS A 110 41.12 20.97 -7.44
C LYS A 110 40.84 20.94 -5.93
N SER A 111 39.78 20.27 -5.50
CA SER A 111 39.56 19.99 -4.07
C SER A 111 40.55 18.94 -3.57
N GLU A 112 40.97 19.05 -2.33
CA GLU A 112 41.62 17.97 -1.59
C GLU A 112 40.60 16.83 -1.34
N LYS A 113 41.10 15.60 -1.21
CA LYS A 113 40.29 14.43 -0.82
C LYS A 113 40.27 14.34 0.70
N ILE A 114 39.08 14.16 1.27
CA ILE A 114 38.90 13.89 2.70
C ILE A 114 38.88 12.38 2.88
N THR A 115 39.95 11.82 3.42
CA THR A 115 40.12 10.37 3.66
C THR A 115 39.82 9.95 5.10
N GLU A 116 39.82 10.89 6.05
CA GLU A 116 39.44 10.66 7.44
C GLU A 116 38.30 11.58 7.86
N VAL A 117 37.42 11.11 8.74
CA VAL A 117 36.32 11.92 9.30
C VAL A 117 36.09 11.58 10.78
N THR A 118 35.64 12.57 11.55
CA THR A 118 35.07 12.37 12.89
C THR A 118 33.57 12.66 12.83
N VAL A 119 32.76 11.80 13.45
CA VAL A 119 31.29 11.84 13.42
C VAL A 119 30.74 11.75 14.84
N SER A 120 29.65 12.46 15.12
CA SER A 120 29.09 12.64 16.47
C SER A 120 27.66 12.11 16.65
N GLY A 121 26.97 11.81 15.55
CA GLY A 121 25.61 11.24 15.53
C GLY A 121 25.32 10.48 14.22
N GLN A 122 24.20 9.75 14.19
CA GLN A 122 23.85 8.78 13.14
C GLN A 122 24.00 9.34 11.72
N SER A 123 23.37 10.48 11.41
CA SER A 123 23.40 11.03 10.05
C SER A 123 24.79 11.54 9.62
N GLU A 124 25.76 11.71 10.52
CA GLU A 124 27.16 11.93 10.16
C GLU A 124 27.88 10.62 9.84
N LEU A 125 27.60 9.56 10.61
CA LEU A 125 28.10 8.21 10.39
C LEU A 125 27.61 7.62 9.05
N ASP A 126 26.32 7.74 8.73
CA ASP A 126 25.74 7.26 7.46
C ASP A 126 26.44 7.89 6.25
N ARG A 127 26.61 9.22 6.27
CA ARG A 127 27.27 9.99 5.21
C ARG A 127 28.78 9.71 5.13
N ALA A 128 29.40 9.22 6.20
CA ALA A 128 30.79 8.79 6.21
C ALA A 128 30.94 7.41 5.54
N LEU A 129 30.08 6.44 5.91
CA LEU A 129 30.09 5.07 5.39
C LEU A 129 29.81 5.02 3.88
N LEU A 130 28.95 5.90 3.36
CA LEU A 130 28.65 6.00 1.92
C LEU A 130 29.78 6.62 1.08
N ASN A 131 30.82 7.19 1.69
CA ASN A 131 31.83 7.95 0.95
C ASN A 131 33.05 7.10 0.56
N LYS A 132 33.08 6.66 -0.70
CA LYS A 132 34.15 5.81 -1.29
C LYS A 132 35.58 6.39 -1.22
N ASP A 133 35.76 7.67 -0.89
CA ASP A 133 37.09 8.28 -0.63
C ASP A 133 37.57 8.16 0.83
N ILE A 134 36.71 7.78 1.79
CA ILE A 134 37.06 7.65 3.20
C ILE A 134 37.74 6.29 3.48
N ARG A 135 38.73 6.33 4.37
CA ARG A 135 39.52 5.19 4.87
C ARG A 135 39.55 5.11 6.39
N LYS A 136 38.99 6.08 7.10
CA LYS A 136 38.91 6.08 8.56
C LYS A 136 37.75 6.91 9.08
N ILE A 137 36.96 6.30 9.97
CA ILE A 137 35.81 6.93 10.63
C ILE A 137 36.05 6.91 12.14
N THR A 138 36.04 8.07 12.77
CA THR A 138 36.09 8.18 14.24
C THR A 138 34.71 8.57 14.76
N ILE A 139 33.98 7.62 15.36
CA ILE A 139 32.78 7.93 16.15
C ILE A 139 33.27 8.60 17.44
N LYS A 140 32.88 9.85 17.68
CA LYS A 140 33.25 10.61 18.88
C LYS A 140 32.06 11.40 19.41
N THR A 141 31.45 10.91 20.49
CA THR A 141 30.32 11.57 21.15
C THR A 141 30.36 11.39 22.66
N LYS A 142 29.73 12.30 23.39
CA LYS A 142 29.47 12.17 24.84
C LYS A 142 27.97 12.11 25.17
N ALA A 143 27.13 12.07 24.14
CA ALA A 143 25.70 11.88 24.29
C ALA A 143 25.38 10.43 24.65
N GLU A 144 24.27 10.26 25.36
CA GLU A 144 23.60 8.98 25.58
C GLU A 144 22.66 8.76 24.40
N THR A 145 22.99 7.81 23.52
CA THR A 145 22.37 7.66 22.21
C THR A 145 22.70 6.29 21.61
N ALA A 146 21.84 5.75 20.74
CA ALA A 146 22.16 4.56 19.96
C ALA A 146 22.74 4.94 18.59
N LEU A 147 23.83 4.31 18.18
CA LEU A 147 24.41 4.43 16.85
C LEU A 147 24.45 3.05 16.18
N ARG A 148 23.88 2.94 14.99
CA ARG A 148 23.74 1.69 14.23
C ARG A 148 24.53 1.77 12.94
N ILE A 149 25.49 0.87 12.75
CA ILE A 149 26.20 0.68 11.49
C ILE A 149 25.48 -0.42 10.72
N GLY A 150 24.85 -0.06 9.60
CA GLY A 150 24.14 -1.01 8.75
C GLY A 150 25.05 -2.05 8.08
N ARG A 151 24.45 -3.11 7.55
CA ARG A 151 25.18 -4.19 6.86
C ARG A 151 25.86 -3.67 5.59
N GLY A 152 27.16 -3.97 5.46
CA GLY A 152 27.98 -3.61 4.31
C GLY A 152 29.43 -4.06 4.48
N ASP A 153 30.19 -4.11 3.38
CA ASP A 153 31.64 -4.33 3.43
C ASP A 153 32.39 -2.99 3.38
N TYR A 154 32.87 -2.58 4.54
CA TYR A 154 33.74 -1.44 4.79
C TYR A 154 35.18 -1.90 5.02
N GLY A 155 35.59 -3.05 4.45
CA GLY A 155 36.93 -3.67 4.57
C GLY A 155 38.13 -2.84 4.10
N ASN A 156 37.92 -1.55 3.79
CA ASN A 156 38.93 -0.53 3.46
C ASN A 156 38.84 0.71 4.38
N ILE A 157 38.12 0.59 5.50
CA ILE A 157 37.89 1.64 6.49
C ILE A 157 38.29 1.13 7.88
N ALA A 158 39.17 1.87 8.55
CA ALA A 158 39.42 1.71 9.98
C ALA A 158 38.33 2.45 10.79
N LEU A 159 37.59 1.72 11.62
CA LEU A 159 36.61 2.28 12.55
C LEU A 159 37.25 2.54 13.91
N VAL A 160 37.04 3.74 14.46
CA VAL A 160 37.56 4.13 15.78
C VAL A 160 36.42 4.68 16.63
N VAL A 161 36.21 4.14 17.83
CA VAL A 161 35.07 4.50 18.69
C VAL A 161 35.51 5.15 20.00
N LYS A 162 34.99 6.36 20.24
CA LYS A 162 35.24 7.24 21.39
C LYS A 162 33.91 7.79 21.92
N ALA A 163 33.07 6.88 22.41
CA ALA A 163 31.67 7.12 22.73
C ALA A 163 31.27 6.51 24.11
N PRO A 164 31.80 7.03 25.24
CA PRO A 164 31.66 6.46 26.60
C PRO A 164 30.22 6.39 27.17
N LYS A 165 29.21 6.76 26.38
CA LYS A 165 27.79 6.76 26.72
C LYS A 165 26.87 6.24 25.61
N ALA A 166 27.38 6.01 24.40
CA ALA A 166 26.54 5.62 23.28
C ALA A 166 26.49 4.10 23.16
N ASP A 167 25.29 3.55 22.91
CA ASP A 167 25.11 2.15 22.55
C ASP A 167 25.46 1.96 21.06
N ILE A 168 26.33 0.99 20.77
CA ILE A 168 26.86 0.78 19.40
C ILE A 168 26.40 -0.57 18.87
N TYR A 169 25.78 -0.56 17.70
CA TYR A 169 25.36 -1.76 16.96
C TYR A 169 26.11 -1.82 15.63
N ASN A 170 26.69 -2.97 15.31
CA ASN A 170 27.55 -3.15 14.16
C ASN A 170 27.18 -4.39 13.33
N SER A 171 26.44 -4.18 12.24
CA SER A 171 26.18 -5.19 11.22
C SER A 171 27.15 -5.11 10.02
N GLY A 172 28.13 -4.19 10.06
CA GLY A 172 29.09 -3.94 8.98
C GLY A 172 30.48 -4.57 9.22
N ARG A 173 31.13 -5.02 8.15
CA ARG A 173 32.51 -5.54 8.19
C ARG A 173 33.51 -4.39 7.94
N PHE A 174 34.60 -4.30 8.70
CA PHE A 174 35.61 -3.23 8.58
C PHE A 174 37.02 -3.77 8.28
N GLU A 175 37.94 -2.86 7.94
CA GLU A 175 39.39 -3.18 7.87
C GLU A 175 39.96 -3.45 9.26
N SER A 176 39.52 -2.68 10.25
CA SER A 176 39.83 -2.83 11.68
C SER A 176 38.81 -2.05 12.52
N ILE A 177 38.57 -2.50 13.76
CA ILE A 177 37.70 -1.82 14.73
C ILE A 177 38.48 -1.56 16.02
N THR A 178 38.67 -0.29 16.38
CA THR A 178 39.39 0.12 17.60
C THR A 178 38.46 0.84 18.57
N ILE A 179 38.20 0.21 19.72
CA ILE A 179 37.26 0.67 20.74
C ILE A 179 38.05 1.34 21.88
N HIS A 180 38.11 2.67 21.91
CA HIS A 180 38.82 3.42 22.97
C HIS A 180 37.92 3.81 24.15
N GLU A 181 36.66 4.17 23.88
CA GLU A 181 35.69 4.56 24.92
C GLU A 181 34.31 4.07 24.47
N ILE A 182 33.61 3.33 25.32
CA ILE A 182 32.22 2.85 25.12
C ILE A 182 31.47 2.87 26.45
N LYS A 183 30.14 2.81 26.39
CA LYS A 183 29.26 2.55 27.53
C LYS A 183 29.57 1.16 28.12
N ALA A 184 29.52 0.99 29.44
CA ALA A 184 30.05 -0.21 30.09
C ALA A 184 29.30 -1.52 29.76
N ASP A 185 28.03 -1.42 29.37
CA ASP A 185 27.10 -2.51 29.06
C ASP A 185 26.91 -2.76 27.55
N THR A 186 27.71 -2.10 26.68
CA THR A 186 27.47 -2.06 25.23
C THR A 186 28.60 -2.53 24.32
N TRP A 187 28.16 -3.03 23.17
CA TRP A 187 28.76 -3.24 21.84
C TRP A 187 28.04 -4.45 21.29
N HIS A 188 27.19 -4.27 20.28
CA HIS A 188 26.46 -5.35 19.63
C HIS A 188 27.12 -5.65 18.29
N GLU A 189 27.73 -6.83 18.16
CA GLU A 189 28.27 -7.33 16.91
C GLU A 189 27.23 -8.23 16.20
N GLU A 190 26.97 -7.92 14.93
CA GLU A 190 26.01 -8.59 14.05
C GLU A 190 26.65 -8.98 12.70
N ALA A 191 27.94 -8.72 12.51
CA ALA A 191 28.69 -8.99 11.28
C ALA A 191 29.59 -10.23 11.39
N ARG A 192 30.19 -10.64 10.25
CA ARG A 192 31.12 -11.76 10.16
C ARG A 192 32.49 -11.33 9.63
N GLY A 193 33.55 -11.86 10.22
CA GLY A 193 34.95 -11.64 9.83
C GLY A 193 35.59 -10.35 10.37
N ASN A 194 35.00 -9.71 11.38
CA ASN A 194 35.59 -8.54 12.04
C ASN A 194 36.65 -8.92 13.09
N SER A 195 37.59 -7.99 13.33
CA SER A 195 38.56 -8.06 14.43
C SER A 195 38.51 -6.78 15.25
N LEU A 196 38.36 -6.92 16.58
CA LEU A 196 38.22 -5.82 17.53
C LEU A 196 39.50 -5.62 18.35
N THR A 197 39.94 -4.37 18.49
CA THR A 197 40.98 -3.96 19.44
C THR A 197 40.34 -3.13 20.55
N VAL A 198 40.31 -3.67 21.77
CA VAL A 198 39.69 -3.05 22.95
C VAL A 198 40.74 -2.28 23.75
N LEU A 199 40.57 -0.96 23.77
CA LEU A 199 41.40 0.01 24.49
C LEU A 199 40.62 0.75 25.60
N ALA A 200 39.34 0.43 25.79
CA ALA A 200 38.46 1.02 26.80
C ALA A 200 38.69 0.43 28.21
N ASP A 201 38.42 1.24 29.24
CA ASP A 201 38.50 0.80 30.65
C ASP A 201 37.46 -0.26 31.02
N SER A 202 36.31 -0.29 30.33
CA SER A 202 35.26 -1.30 30.50
C SER A 202 34.33 -1.39 29.28
N GLY A 203 33.69 -2.55 29.07
CA GLY A 203 32.66 -2.74 28.04
C GLY A 203 32.07 -4.16 28.01
N ARG A 204 30.95 -4.36 27.29
CA ARG A 204 30.31 -5.66 27.07
C ARG A 204 30.09 -5.90 25.57
N ILE A 205 30.90 -6.78 24.99
CA ILE A 205 30.79 -7.19 23.59
C ILE A 205 29.79 -8.35 23.51
N LEU A 206 28.57 -8.05 23.06
CA LEU A 206 27.59 -9.08 22.67
C LEU A 206 27.84 -9.48 21.21
N VAL A 207 28.08 -10.76 20.99
CA VAL A 207 28.24 -11.37 19.66
C VAL A 207 26.97 -12.16 19.36
N SER A 208 26.11 -11.57 18.53
CA SER A 208 24.78 -12.09 18.18
C SER A 208 24.87 -13.45 17.47
N GLU A 209 23.79 -14.26 17.47
CA GLU A 209 23.80 -15.65 16.96
C GLU A 209 24.38 -15.82 15.55
N GLU A 210 24.10 -14.86 14.66
CA GLU A 210 24.57 -14.86 13.26
C GLU A 210 25.94 -14.19 13.04
N ALA A 211 26.56 -13.66 14.10
CA ALA A 211 27.85 -12.97 14.04
C ALA A 211 29.05 -13.92 14.21
N GLU A 212 30.17 -13.56 13.59
CA GLU A 212 31.41 -14.34 13.64
C GLU A 212 32.61 -13.40 13.76
N LEU A 213 33.18 -13.27 14.96
CA LEU A 213 34.41 -12.51 15.16
C LEU A 213 35.65 -13.36 14.86
N ALA A 214 36.56 -12.79 14.08
CA ALA A 214 37.86 -13.39 13.77
C ALA A 214 38.84 -13.24 14.95
N ALA A 215 38.82 -12.10 15.65
CA ALA A 215 39.60 -11.89 16.87
C ALA A 215 39.03 -10.78 17.77
N ILE A 216 39.21 -10.90 19.08
CA ILE A 216 39.11 -9.79 20.06
C ILE A 216 40.47 -9.64 20.75
N ALA A 217 41.14 -8.50 20.60
CA ALA A 217 42.39 -8.19 21.28
C ALA A 217 42.14 -7.16 22.40
N ILE A 218 42.45 -7.52 23.64
CA ILE A 218 42.36 -6.63 24.80
C ILE A 218 43.77 -6.11 25.11
N GLU A 219 44.02 -4.85 24.78
CA GLU A 219 45.34 -4.21 24.84
C GLU A 219 45.39 -3.09 25.91
N LYS A 220 44.34 -2.96 26.72
CA LYS A 220 44.24 -1.98 27.80
C LYS A 220 44.47 -2.61 29.17
N LYS A 221 45.54 -2.17 29.82
CA LYS A 221 45.82 -2.47 31.23
C LYS A 221 44.69 -2.00 32.16
N GLU A 222 44.37 -2.85 33.14
CA GLU A 222 43.25 -2.81 34.09
C GLU A 222 41.83 -2.79 33.47
N ALA A 223 41.68 -3.11 32.17
CA ALA A 223 40.37 -3.16 31.51
C ALA A 223 39.42 -4.20 32.13
N ARG A 224 38.11 -3.96 32.06
CA ARG A 224 37.05 -4.87 32.52
C ARG A 224 36.09 -5.20 31.38
N VAL A 225 36.33 -6.30 30.68
CA VAL A 225 35.60 -6.67 29.47
C VAL A 225 34.71 -7.87 29.73
N VAL A 226 33.44 -7.76 29.38
CA VAL A 226 32.52 -8.90 29.23
C VAL A 226 32.43 -9.23 27.74
N VAL A 227 32.48 -10.52 27.38
CA VAL A 227 32.14 -11.00 26.05
C VAL A 227 31.06 -12.05 26.17
N GLU A 228 29.94 -11.83 25.49
CA GLU A 228 28.75 -12.66 25.52
C GLU A 228 28.54 -13.26 24.13
N VAL A 229 28.75 -14.57 23.99
CA VAL A 229 28.87 -15.26 22.70
C VAL A 229 27.62 -16.10 22.44
N LEU A 230 26.69 -15.52 21.67
CA LEU A 230 25.55 -16.25 21.13
C LEU A 230 25.89 -16.83 19.74
N GLY A 231 26.69 -16.09 18.95
CA GLY A 231 27.27 -16.54 17.69
C GLY A 231 28.65 -17.18 17.87
N LYS A 232 29.67 -16.69 17.15
CA LYS A 232 31.02 -17.30 17.13
C LYS A 232 32.14 -16.28 17.36
N VAL A 233 33.16 -16.67 18.12
CA VAL A 233 34.40 -15.91 18.34
C VAL A 233 35.59 -16.86 18.23
N LYS A 234 36.41 -16.71 17.18
CA LYS A 234 37.53 -17.64 16.90
C LYS A 234 38.70 -17.49 17.88
N GLU A 235 39.01 -16.26 18.29
CA GLU A 235 40.15 -15.97 19.14
C GLU A 235 39.91 -14.74 20.03
N ILE A 236 40.36 -14.82 21.28
CA ILE A 236 40.42 -13.72 22.23
C ILE A 236 41.87 -13.67 22.74
N SER A 237 42.52 -12.51 22.62
CA SER A 237 43.92 -12.30 23.05
C SER A 237 44.02 -11.23 24.14
N LEU A 238 44.73 -11.54 25.22
CA LEU A 238 45.06 -10.62 26.31
C LEU A 238 46.53 -10.20 26.18
N LYS A 239 46.78 -8.89 26.04
CA LYS A 239 48.14 -8.33 25.83
C LYS A 239 48.66 -7.46 26.96
N GLU A 240 47.78 -7.02 27.85
CA GLU A 240 48.09 -6.26 29.06
C GLU A 240 47.19 -6.78 30.20
N PRO A 241 47.53 -6.57 31.48
CA PRO A 241 46.77 -7.14 32.60
C PRO A 241 45.32 -6.65 32.63
N CYS A 242 44.34 -7.55 32.63
CA CYS A 242 42.91 -7.16 32.60
C CYS A 242 41.98 -8.15 33.31
N ALA A 243 40.71 -7.78 33.46
CA ALA A 243 39.62 -8.67 33.85
C ALA A 243 38.75 -9.01 32.63
N LEU A 244 38.59 -10.30 32.33
CA LEU A 244 37.76 -10.84 31.27
C LEU A 244 36.67 -11.73 31.85
N SER A 245 35.42 -11.55 31.41
CA SER A 245 34.30 -12.47 31.68
C SER A 245 33.72 -12.99 30.38
N LEU A 246 33.65 -14.31 30.20
CA LEU A 246 33.06 -14.97 29.03
C LEU A 246 31.77 -15.69 29.41
N THR A 247 30.69 -15.42 28.69
CA THR A 247 29.37 -16.08 28.81
C THR A 247 28.81 -16.37 27.42
N GLY A 248 27.79 -17.22 27.29
CA GLY A 248 27.18 -17.50 26.00
C GLY A 248 26.42 -18.83 25.89
N LYS A 249 26.29 -19.31 24.66
CA LYS A 249 25.60 -20.58 24.32
C LYS A 249 26.43 -21.79 24.74
N LYS A 250 25.83 -22.73 25.48
CA LYS A 250 26.54 -23.84 26.15
C LYS A 250 26.98 -24.99 25.24
N ASP A 251 26.62 -24.96 23.96
CA ASP A 251 26.91 -26.02 22.98
C ASP A 251 28.24 -25.78 22.22
N THR A 252 28.99 -24.73 22.56
CA THR A 252 30.29 -24.39 21.95
C THR A 252 31.30 -25.51 22.16
N SER A 253 32.08 -25.84 21.13
CA SER A 253 33.21 -26.78 21.25
C SER A 253 34.45 -26.09 21.84
N PRO A 254 35.25 -26.73 22.71
CA PRO A 254 36.45 -26.14 23.31
C PRO A 254 37.46 -25.58 22.31
N SER A 255 37.46 -26.06 21.06
CA SER A 255 38.34 -25.56 19.98
C SER A 255 37.83 -24.31 19.25
N GLU A 256 36.57 -23.91 19.44
CA GLU A 256 35.96 -22.78 18.74
C GLU A 256 36.38 -21.43 19.33
N VAL A 257 36.43 -21.30 20.66
CA VAL A 257 36.96 -20.11 21.35
C VAL A 257 38.39 -20.36 21.81
N ARG A 258 39.35 -19.82 21.06
CA ARG A 258 40.77 -19.79 21.48
C ARG A 258 41.01 -18.60 22.41
N LEU A 259 41.72 -18.82 23.51
CA LEU A 259 42.07 -17.79 24.48
C LEU A 259 43.59 -17.71 24.61
N LEU A 260 44.20 -16.69 24.01
CA LEU A 260 45.64 -16.44 24.07
C LEU A 260 45.95 -15.41 25.17
N VAL A 261 46.92 -15.72 26.03
CA VAL A 261 47.44 -14.77 27.02
C VAL A 261 48.93 -14.57 26.77
N GLU A 262 49.29 -13.37 26.30
CA GLU A 262 50.68 -12.96 26.03
C GLU A 262 51.42 -12.67 27.35
N GLU A 263 52.77 -12.73 27.34
CA GLU A 263 53.61 -12.61 28.55
C GLU A 263 53.36 -11.35 29.39
N LYS A 264 52.90 -10.27 28.75
CA LYS A 264 52.61 -8.99 29.40
C LYS A 264 51.28 -8.96 30.16
N ALA A 265 50.34 -9.86 29.88
CA ALA A 265 49.02 -9.90 30.51
C ALA A 265 49.06 -10.55 31.92
N GLU A 266 50.18 -10.40 32.64
CA GLU A 266 50.41 -11.02 33.93
C GLU A 266 49.47 -10.48 35.01
N ASN A 267 48.93 -11.39 35.83
CA ASN A 267 47.91 -11.16 36.86
C ASN A 267 46.53 -10.78 36.30
N SER A 268 46.26 -11.07 35.02
CA SER A 268 44.89 -11.02 34.48
C SER A 268 43.97 -11.99 35.21
N LYS A 269 42.70 -11.58 35.36
CA LYS A 269 41.62 -12.38 35.96
C LYS A 269 40.64 -12.77 34.86
N ILE A 270 40.38 -14.06 34.69
CA ILE A 270 39.58 -14.60 33.61
C ILE A 270 38.50 -15.48 34.19
N THR A 271 37.24 -15.17 33.93
CA THR A 271 36.09 -16.00 34.32
C THR A 271 35.39 -16.49 33.06
N THR A 272 35.08 -17.77 32.95
CA THR A 272 34.34 -18.31 31.79
C THR A 272 33.25 -19.30 32.17
N GLU A 273 32.09 -19.12 31.53
CA GLU A 273 30.94 -20.03 31.52
C GLU A 273 30.84 -20.76 30.16
N LEU A 274 31.87 -20.64 29.32
CA LEU A 274 32.05 -21.31 28.04
C LEU A 274 33.34 -22.14 28.01
N PRO A 275 33.39 -23.22 27.22
CA PRO A 275 34.60 -24.01 27.08
C PRO A 275 35.60 -23.30 26.15
N VAL A 276 36.87 -23.29 26.55
CA VAL A 276 37.92 -22.56 25.84
C VAL A 276 39.17 -23.41 25.61
N LYS A 277 39.90 -23.13 24.54
CA LYS A 277 41.28 -23.56 24.36
C LYS A 277 42.22 -22.43 24.79
N ALA A 278 42.66 -22.48 26.04
CA ALA A 278 43.53 -21.46 26.63
C ALA A 278 45.01 -21.77 26.39
N GLN A 279 45.77 -20.78 25.91
CA GLN A 279 47.23 -20.83 25.76
C GLN A 279 47.86 -19.69 26.57
N LEU A 280 48.58 -20.06 27.64
CA LEU A 280 48.95 -19.15 28.72
C LEU A 280 50.47 -18.94 28.79
N SER A 281 50.92 -17.74 28.40
CA SER A 281 52.32 -17.30 28.47
C SER A 281 52.61 -16.37 29.65
N ALA A 282 51.59 -16.01 30.44
CA ALA A 282 51.71 -15.22 31.66
C ALA A 282 50.91 -15.86 32.81
N ARG A 283 51.25 -15.48 34.05
CA ARG A 283 50.46 -15.86 35.24
C ARG A 283 49.08 -15.23 35.18
N VAL A 284 48.04 -16.02 35.41
CA VAL A 284 46.64 -15.58 35.47
C VAL A 284 45.90 -16.26 36.61
N GLU A 285 44.76 -15.67 36.98
CA GLU A 285 43.75 -16.28 37.84
C GLU A 285 42.55 -16.65 36.95
N LEU A 286 42.38 -17.94 36.67
CA LEU A 286 41.37 -18.48 35.75
C LEU A 286 40.28 -19.22 36.52
N HIS A 287 39.05 -18.72 36.44
CA HIS A 287 37.87 -19.30 37.06
C HIS A 287 36.96 -19.91 35.98
N LEU A 288 36.94 -21.23 35.93
CA LEU A 288 36.03 -22.01 35.09
C LEU A 288 34.75 -22.26 35.88
N LYS A 289 33.60 -21.89 35.31
CA LYS A 289 32.27 -22.11 35.89
C LYS A 289 31.50 -23.15 35.06
N GLN A 290 30.51 -23.79 35.68
CA GLN A 290 29.52 -24.65 35.00
C GLN A 290 29.06 -24.07 33.65
N GLY A 291 29.23 -24.84 32.58
CA GLY A 291 29.17 -24.39 31.18
C GLY A 291 30.53 -24.44 30.46
N ALA A 292 31.64 -24.32 31.20
CA ALA A 292 33.00 -24.43 30.66
C ALA A 292 33.56 -25.88 30.62
N GLU A 293 32.70 -26.89 30.71
CA GLU A 293 33.08 -28.31 30.64
C GLU A 293 33.82 -28.65 29.34
N GLY A 294 34.90 -29.42 29.43
CA GLY A 294 35.75 -29.78 28.29
C GLY A 294 36.80 -28.73 27.88
N SER A 295 36.92 -27.61 28.60
CA SER A 295 38.02 -26.65 28.42
C SER A 295 39.41 -27.32 28.41
N TYR A 296 40.33 -26.79 27.61
CA TYR A 296 41.71 -27.27 27.50
C TYR A 296 42.69 -26.13 27.79
N ILE A 297 43.56 -26.31 28.77
CA ILE A 297 44.55 -25.31 29.18
C ILE A 297 45.95 -25.78 28.80
N GLU A 298 46.74 -24.93 28.17
CA GLU A 298 48.13 -25.20 27.80
C GLU A 298 49.02 -24.03 28.26
N THR A 299 50.13 -24.32 28.93
CA THR A 299 51.16 -23.31 29.25
C THR A 299 52.53 -23.73 28.74
N SER A 300 53.28 -22.75 28.24
CA SER A 300 54.59 -22.93 27.60
C SER A 300 55.77 -22.76 28.55
N ARG A 301 55.53 -22.32 29.80
CA ARG A 301 56.55 -21.87 30.75
C ARG A 301 56.45 -22.60 32.09
N ARG A 302 57.60 -23.02 32.62
CA ARG A 302 57.72 -23.81 33.87
C ARG A 302 57.68 -22.97 35.15
N ASP A 303 57.82 -21.65 35.00
CA ASP A 303 57.93 -20.68 36.08
C ASP A 303 56.63 -19.93 36.38
N ILE A 304 55.52 -20.32 35.72
CA ILE A 304 54.19 -19.73 35.90
C ILE A 304 53.39 -20.54 36.93
N PRO A 305 53.10 -20.00 38.13
CA PRO A 305 52.18 -20.63 39.08
C PRO A 305 50.74 -20.48 38.56
N LEU A 306 50.16 -21.59 38.11
CA LEU A 306 48.84 -21.63 37.49
C LEU A 306 47.74 -21.60 38.57
N ILE A 307 46.94 -20.54 38.61
CA ILE A 307 45.80 -20.41 39.54
C ILE A 307 44.52 -20.70 38.75
N VAL A 308 44.05 -21.96 38.80
CA VAL A 308 42.81 -22.40 38.17
C VAL A 308 41.81 -22.83 39.24
N LYS A 309 40.62 -22.22 39.24
CA LYS A 309 39.46 -22.65 40.02
C LYS A 309 38.47 -23.35 39.10
N ASN A 310 38.16 -24.61 39.38
CA ASN A 310 37.23 -25.42 38.59
C ASN A 310 35.90 -25.62 39.32
N ASP A 311 34.90 -24.83 38.93
CA ASP A 311 33.49 -24.97 39.33
C ASP A 311 32.64 -25.58 38.19
N THR A 312 33.26 -26.34 37.28
CA THR A 312 32.54 -27.13 36.26
C THR A 312 32.14 -28.50 36.79
N ARG A 313 31.34 -29.26 36.03
CA ARG A 313 30.93 -30.62 36.39
C ARG A 313 32.05 -31.67 36.27
N ASP A 314 33.08 -31.39 35.48
CA ASP A 314 34.11 -32.37 35.08
C ASP A 314 35.52 -31.94 35.50
N ALA A 315 36.46 -32.89 35.50
CA ALA A 315 37.88 -32.60 35.69
C ALA A 315 38.48 -31.98 34.42
N VAL A 316 39.13 -30.82 34.56
CA VAL A 316 39.68 -30.06 33.43
C VAL A 316 41.13 -30.45 33.17
N GLU A 317 41.47 -30.71 31.91
CA GLU A 317 42.82 -31.13 31.52
C GLU A 317 43.75 -29.94 31.26
N ILE A 318 44.96 -30.03 31.82
CA ILE A 318 45.98 -28.97 31.77
C ILE A 318 47.29 -29.56 31.27
N ARG A 319 47.83 -29.00 30.18
CA ARG A 319 49.15 -29.30 29.66
C ARG A 319 50.17 -28.29 30.19
N THR A 320 51.12 -28.77 30.97
CA THR A 320 52.33 -28.04 31.36
C THR A 320 53.54 -28.58 30.58
N PRO A 321 54.71 -27.91 30.61
CA PRO A 321 55.94 -28.47 30.03
C PRO A 321 56.41 -29.77 30.73
N GLU A 322 55.97 -30.02 31.96
CA GLU A 322 56.22 -31.24 32.74
C GLU A 322 55.31 -32.41 32.34
N GLY A 323 54.13 -32.15 31.76
CA GLY A 323 53.20 -33.18 31.32
C GLY A 323 51.73 -32.74 31.32
N MET A 324 50.82 -33.73 31.19
CA MET A 324 49.38 -33.53 31.39
C MET A 324 49.04 -33.72 32.87
N THR A 325 48.27 -32.79 33.43
CA THR A 325 47.65 -32.87 34.76
C THR A 325 46.14 -32.62 34.64
N LYS A 326 45.40 -32.90 35.72
CA LYS A 326 43.98 -32.57 35.81
C LYS A 326 43.71 -31.71 37.04
N VAL A 327 42.77 -30.79 36.91
CA VAL A 327 42.16 -30.06 38.03
C VAL A 327 40.74 -30.58 38.19
N GLU A 328 40.54 -31.39 39.23
CA GLU A 328 39.22 -31.88 39.63
C GLU A 328 38.28 -30.71 39.97
N ASN A 329 36.97 -30.95 40.00
CA ASN A 329 36.00 -29.94 40.40
C ASN A 329 36.02 -29.75 41.94
N GLU A 330 36.01 -28.50 42.41
CA GLU A 330 36.08 -28.22 43.85
C GLU A 330 34.69 -28.09 44.49
N PRO A 331 34.25 -29.03 45.34
CA PRO A 331 33.13 -28.81 46.25
C PRO A 331 33.55 -27.84 47.36
N SER A 332 33.50 -26.54 47.05
CA SER A 332 33.88 -25.43 47.93
C SER A 332 33.19 -25.49 49.31
N PRO A 333 33.83 -25.04 50.42
CA PRO A 333 34.92 -24.07 50.44
C PRO A 333 36.13 -24.38 51.36
N SER A 334 37.34 -24.33 50.79
CA SER A 334 38.55 -23.90 51.53
C SER A 334 39.57 -23.26 50.59
N TYR A 335 40.22 -22.16 51.00
CA TYR A 335 41.27 -21.53 50.19
C TYR A 335 42.56 -22.36 50.25
N GLY A 336 42.84 -23.16 49.22
CA GLY A 336 44.07 -23.94 49.08
C GLY A 336 44.95 -23.44 47.93
N GLN A 337 46.17 -22.97 48.22
CA GLN A 337 47.16 -22.69 47.17
C GLN A 337 47.88 -23.99 46.75
N ILE A 338 47.73 -24.38 45.49
CA ILE A 338 48.61 -25.38 44.87
C ILE A 338 49.88 -24.69 44.40
N VAL A 339 51.03 -25.10 44.94
CA VAL A 339 52.36 -24.64 44.52
C VAL A 339 53.20 -25.87 44.15
N ILE A 340 53.62 -25.97 42.90
CA ILE A 340 54.46 -27.07 42.40
C ILE A 340 55.93 -26.73 42.70
N PRO A 341 56.72 -27.61 43.36
CA PRO A 341 58.09 -27.31 43.75
C PRO A 341 59.09 -27.45 42.60
N VAL A 342 59.95 -26.44 42.44
CA VAL A 342 61.05 -26.43 41.45
C VAL A 342 62.18 -27.39 41.87
N LYS A 343 62.81 -28.05 40.90
CA LYS A 343 64.00 -28.90 41.09
C LYS A 343 65.18 -28.38 40.22
N PRO A 344 66.45 -28.40 40.69
CA PRO A 344 67.54 -27.65 40.03
C PRO A 344 68.04 -28.24 38.70
N GLU A 345 68.71 -27.39 37.91
CA GLU A 345 69.40 -27.73 36.65
C GLU A 345 70.77 -28.39 36.87
N GLU A 346 71.24 -29.15 35.86
CA GLU A 346 72.64 -29.21 35.39
C GLU A 346 72.67 -29.83 33.95
N PRO A 347 73.75 -29.73 33.13
CA PRO A 347 73.58 -29.05 31.84
C PRO A 347 74.07 -29.77 30.55
N LYS A 348 73.54 -29.27 29.42
CA LYS A 348 74.09 -29.24 28.03
C LYS A 348 74.69 -30.50 27.38
N LYS A 349 74.15 -30.87 26.21
CA LYS A 349 74.94 -30.94 24.95
C LYS A 349 74.09 -30.80 23.68
N GLU A 350 74.73 -30.86 22.51
CA GLU A 350 74.30 -30.23 21.24
C GLU A 350 73.96 -31.23 20.10
N GLU A 351 73.54 -30.67 18.96
CA GLU A 351 73.49 -31.25 17.57
C GLU A 351 72.39 -32.28 17.17
N GLN A 352 71.44 -31.79 16.34
CA GLN A 352 71.17 -32.13 14.91
C GLN A 352 71.53 -33.54 14.32
N PRO A 353 70.90 -34.00 13.20
CA PRO A 353 69.61 -33.62 12.59
C PRO A 353 68.79 -34.75 11.87
N ALA A 354 67.59 -34.38 11.37
CA ALA A 354 66.96 -34.78 10.07
C ALA A 354 66.38 -36.19 9.74
N LYS A 355 65.06 -36.18 9.39
CA LYS A 355 64.33 -36.94 8.32
C LYS A 355 64.25 -38.51 8.36
N PRO A 356 63.39 -39.18 7.56
CA PRO A 356 62.17 -38.74 6.83
C PRO A 356 60.92 -39.69 6.92
N GLU A 357 59.80 -39.25 6.31
CA GLU A 357 58.75 -40.00 5.55
C GLU A 357 58.08 -41.31 6.07
N GLU A 358 56.74 -41.25 6.30
CA GLU A 358 55.62 -41.88 5.53
C GLU A 358 55.70 -43.34 4.96
N PRO A 359 54.59 -44.01 4.50
CA PRO A 359 53.13 -43.69 4.57
C PRO A 359 52.14 -44.87 4.82
N LYS A 360 50.83 -44.56 5.00
CA LYS A 360 49.63 -45.42 4.67
C LYS A 360 49.48 -46.74 5.50
N LYS A 361 48.38 -47.52 5.52
CA LYS A 361 46.98 -47.61 4.96
C LYS A 361 46.21 -48.61 5.90
N GLU A 362 44.88 -48.85 5.95
CA GLU A 362 43.63 -48.32 5.35
C GLU A 362 42.40 -48.82 6.20
N GLU A 363 41.19 -48.86 5.61
CA GLU A 363 39.99 -49.67 5.92
C GLU A 363 38.99 -49.26 7.05
N GLN A 364 37.75 -49.03 6.59
CA GLN A 364 36.45 -49.05 7.29
C GLN A 364 35.98 -50.54 7.43
N PRO A 365 34.76 -50.96 7.91
CA PRO A 365 33.48 -50.23 7.94
C PRO A 365 32.42 -50.61 9.02
N VAL A 366 31.17 -50.17 8.75
CA VAL A 366 29.85 -50.69 9.18
C VAL A 366 29.09 -49.90 10.28
N LYS A 367 27.78 -49.73 10.02
CA LYS A 367 26.72 -49.02 10.75
C LYS A 367 25.77 -50.04 11.43
N PRO A 368 25.08 -49.67 12.52
CA PRO A 368 23.66 -50.03 12.67
C PRO A 368 22.76 -48.82 12.99
N GLU A 369 21.44 -49.03 13.06
CA GLU A 369 20.42 -47.98 12.91
C GLU A 369 19.58 -47.67 14.18
N GLU A 370 18.55 -46.84 14.01
CA GLU A 370 17.69 -46.19 15.03
C GLU A 370 16.96 -47.16 16.00
N PRO A 371 16.42 -46.62 17.09
CA PRO A 371 14.95 -46.49 17.13
C PRO A 371 14.42 -45.07 17.44
N LYS A 372 13.10 -44.89 17.33
CA LYS A 372 12.39 -43.59 17.25
C LYS A 372 11.38 -43.33 18.39
N LYS A 373 11.02 -42.04 18.50
CA LYS A 373 9.82 -41.43 19.14
C LYS A 373 9.70 -41.45 20.67
N GLU A 374 9.38 -40.28 21.25
CA GLU A 374 7.99 -39.85 21.53
C GLU A 374 7.89 -38.31 21.60
N GLU A 375 6.67 -37.76 21.57
CA GLU A 375 6.38 -36.30 21.51
C GLU A 375 5.25 -35.91 22.47
N GLN A 376 5.28 -34.67 22.99
CA GLN A 376 4.17 -33.75 23.37
C GLN A 376 4.51 -32.89 24.61
N PRO A 377 3.87 -31.73 24.83
CA PRO A 377 3.31 -30.77 23.86
C PRO A 377 3.80 -29.32 24.11
N VAL A 378 3.72 -28.46 23.09
CA VAL A 378 4.08 -27.03 23.19
C VAL A 378 2.85 -26.17 23.55
N LYS A 379 3.06 -25.10 24.33
CA LYS A 379 2.09 -24.00 24.54
C LYS A 379 2.62 -22.71 23.87
N PRO A 380 1.75 -21.80 23.42
CA PRO A 380 2.14 -20.73 22.51
C PRO A 380 2.90 -19.60 23.20
N GLU A 381 3.86 -19.01 22.47
CA GLU A 381 4.49 -17.72 22.80
C GLU A 381 3.79 -16.56 22.09
N GLU A 382 3.93 -15.36 22.64
CA GLU A 382 3.32 -14.11 22.15
C GLU A 382 4.05 -13.53 20.92
N PRO A 383 3.40 -12.69 20.09
CA PRO A 383 3.89 -12.36 18.75
C PRO A 383 5.24 -11.60 18.73
N LYS A 384 6.11 -12.04 17.82
CA LYS A 384 7.40 -11.42 17.52
C LYS A 384 7.19 -9.99 16.97
N LYS A 385 8.01 -9.03 17.42
CA LYS A 385 8.00 -7.67 16.86
C LYS A 385 8.70 -7.63 15.51
N GLU A 386 8.07 -7.00 14.53
CA GLU A 386 8.69 -6.71 13.24
C GLU A 386 9.93 -5.82 13.40
N VAL A 387 10.97 -6.14 12.62
CA VAL A 387 12.14 -5.28 12.42
C VAL A 387 12.06 -4.71 11.01
N GLU A 388 11.34 -3.60 10.86
CA GLU A 388 11.13 -2.96 9.57
C GLU A 388 12.47 -2.45 8.97
N LEU A 389 12.93 -3.12 7.92
CA LEU A 389 14.16 -2.77 7.21
C LEU A 389 13.89 -1.65 6.20
N LYS A 390 14.65 -0.55 6.29
CA LYS A 390 14.59 0.63 5.40
C LYS A 390 14.95 0.30 3.94
N ARG A 391 14.06 -0.37 3.21
CA ARG A 391 14.22 -0.74 1.79
C ARG A 391 14.25 0.51 0.90
N ALA A 392 14.97 0.43 -0.21
CA ALA A 392 14.93 1.41 -1.31
C ALA A 392 13.80 1.03 -2.30
N PRO A 393 13.38 1.89 -3.24
CA PRO A 393 12.46 1.49 -4.31
C PRO A 393 12.97 0.24 -5.04
N LEU A 394 12.14 -0.79 -5.12
CA LEU A 394 12.51 -2.10 -5.64
C LEU A 394 12.58 -2.10 -7.18
N TYR A 395 13.51 -2.88 -7.71
CA TYR A 395 13.63 -3.23 -9.11
C TYR A 395 13.63 -4.76 -9.23
N GLY A 396 12.56 -5.31 -9.80
CA GLY A 396 12.42 -6.72 -10.13
C GLY A 396 12.90 -7.04 -11.55
N ALA A 397 13.37 -8.25 -11.77
CA ALA A 397 13.97 -8.66 -13.04
C ALA A 397 13.67 -10.15 -13.35
N TYR A 398 12.78 -10.41 -14.31
CA TYR A 398 12.52 -11.78 -14.79
C TYR A 398 13.58 -12.18 -15.80
N TYR A 399 14.34 -13.21 -15.44
CA TYR A 399 15.44 -13.76 -16.23
C TYR A 399 15.01 -15.09 -16.84
N ARG A 400 14.91 -15.12 -18.18
CA ARG A 400 14.42 -16.27 -18.95
C ARG A 400 15.50 -17.36 -18.97
N THR A 401 15.27 -18.49 -18.29
CA THR A 401 16.34 -19.49 -18.04
C THR A 401 16.98 -20.03 -19.32
N TRP A 402 16.22 -20.13 -20.42
CA TRP A 402 16.72 -20.60 -21.72
C TRP A 402 17.66 -19.62 -22.44
N LYS A 403 17.99 -18.47 -21.82
CA LYS A 403 19.01 -17.52 -22.29
C LYS A 403 20.30 -17.56 -21.49
N ASP A 404 20.36 -18.42 -20.47
CA ASP A 404 21.59 -18.67 -19.73
C ASP A 404 22.57 -19.57 -20.51
N VAL A 405 23.86 -19.28 -20.41
CA VAL A 405 24.93 -20.13 -20.97
C VAL A 405 24.90 -21.58 -20.45
N ALA A 406 24.38 -21.81 -19.24
CA ALA A 406 24.27 -23.14 -18.64
C ALA A 406 22.99 -23.90 -19.05
N SER A 407 22.07 -23.26 -19.79
CA SER A 407 20.78 -23.86 -20.12
C SER A 407 20.83 -24.82 -21.31
N THR A 408 20.21 -25.97 -21.09
CA THR A 408 19.98 -27.02 -22.08
C THR A 408 18.52 -27.46 -22.09
N GLY A 409 18.06 -27.96 -23.23
CA GLY A 409 16.70 -28.43 -23.44
C GLY A 409 16.64 -29.51 -24.51
N TYR A 410 15.43 -29.97 -24.80
CA TYR A 410 15.15 -30.96 -25.84
C TYR A 410 14.79 -30.27 -27.16
N ASP A 411 15.13 -30.90 -28.27
CA ASP A 411 14.67 -30.48 -29.61
C ASP A 411 13.15 -30.66 -29.72
N GLU A 412 12.46 -29.79 -30.46
CA GLU A 412 11.01 -29.94 -30.70
C GLU A 412 10.68 -31.25 -31.44
N ASN A 413 11.66 -31.81 -32.15
CA ASN A 413 11.56 -33.06 -32.90
C ASN A 413 12.03 -34.30 -32.10
N GLU A 414 12.52 -34.13 -30.86
CA GLU A 414 13.07 -35.23 -30.06
C GLU A 414 11.98 -36.07 -29.40
N THR A 415 11.87 -37.34 -29.79
CA THR A 415 10.84 -38.25 -29.27
C THR A 415 11.28 -39.00 -28.01
N GLU A 416 12.59 -39.10 -27.74
CA GLU A 416 13.11 -39.71 -26.51
C GLU A 416 13.80 -38.65 -25.62
N ARG A 417 13.05 -38.15 -24.62
CA ARG A 417 13.59 -37.26 -23.58
C ARG A 417 14.51 -38.04 -22.64
N LYS A 418 15.81 -37.99 -22.91
CA LYS A 418 16.88 -38.60 -22.14
C LYS A 418 18.06 -37.62 -21.98
N PRO A 419 18.82 -37.63 -20.88
CA PRO A 419 19.90 -36.67 -20.64
C PRO A 419 20.95 -36.59 -21.77
N GLU A 420 21.24 -37.69 -22.46
CA GLU A 420 22.17 -37.71 -23.61
C GLU A 420 21.70 -36.90 -24.83
N ASN A 421 20.41 -36.58 -24.94
CA ASN A 421 19.81 -35.84 -26.06
C ASN A 421 19.70 -34.31 -25.81
N LEU A 422 20.16 -33.83 -24.64
CA LEU A 422 20.09 -32.41 -24.28
C LEU A 422 21.01 -31.54 -25.15
N LYS A 423 20.45 -30.46 -25.72
CA LYS A 423 21.15 -29.46 -26.54
C LYS A 423 21.16 -28.10 -25.83
N SER A 424 22.21 -27.31 -26.00
CA SER A 424 22.25 -25.93 -25.48
C SER A 424 21.35 -25.00 -26.31
N HIS A 425 20.66 -24.09 -25.64
CA HIS A 425 19.88 -23.02 -26.26
C HIS A 425 20.72 -21.89 -26.90
N GLY A 426 22.05 -21.99 -26.83
CA GLY A 426 22.96 -20.96 -27.36
C GLY A 426 22.93 -19.65 -26.56
N GLY A 427 22.50 -19.71 -25.30
CA GLY A 427 22.47 -18.56 -24.39
C GLY A 427 23.82 -17.87 -24.25
N LEU A 428 23.81 -16.53 -24.12
CA LEU A 428 25.03 -15.71 -23.99
C LEU A 428 25.14 -14.99 -22.63
N ASN A 429 24.10 -15.05 -21.81
CA ASN A 429 24.02 -14.35 -20.53
C ASN A 429 24.22 -15.30 -19.34
N LYS A 430 24.49 -14.73 -18.18
CA LYS A 430 24.46 -15.44 -16.90
C LYS A 430 23.50 -14.74 -15.94
N MET A 431 22.66 -15.49 -15.25
CA MET A 431 21.80 -14.92 -14.20
C MET A 431 22.65 -14.29 -13.08
N SER A 432 23.83 -14.86 -12.79
CA SER A 432 24.80 -14.30 -11.84
C SER A 432 25.41 -12.95 -12.26
N ASP A 433 25.30 -12.53 -13.53
CA ASP A 433 25.82 -11.23 -13.96
C ASP A 433 24.91 -10.06 -13.53
N ILE A 434 23.63 -10.32 -13.20
CA ILE A 434 22.64 -9.32 -12.73
C ILE A 434 23.23 -8.40 -11.63
N PRO A 435 23.16 -7.06 -11.76
CA PRO A 435 23.85 -6.11 -10.88
C PRO A 435 23.19 -5.92 -9.51
N ASP A 436 23.93 -5.32 -8.57
CA ASP A 436 23.47 -4.90 -7.24
C ASP A 436 22.41 -3.76 -7.24
N SER A 437 22.02 -3.29 -8.42
CA SER A 437 20.89 -2.38 -8.62
C SER A 437 19.54 -3.09 -8.76
N VAL A 438 19.53 -4.41 -8.94
CA VAL A 438 18.32 -5.24 -8.94
C VAL A 438 18.13 -5.79 -7.53
N ASP A 439 16.92 -5.75 -6.97
CA ASP A 439 16.65 -6.27 -5.62
C ASP A 439 16.06 -7.68 -5.67
N LEU A 440 15.27 -7.97 -6.71
CA LEU A 440 14.54 -9.23 -6.90
C LEU A 440 14.85 -9.80 -8.29
N ALA A 441 15.48 -10.97 -8.36
CA ALA A 441 15.76 -11.68 -9.61
C ALA A 441 14.89 -12.94 -9.70
N PHE A 442 13.97 -12.96 -10.67
CA PHE A 442 12.98 -14.02 -10.85
C PHE A 442 13.48 -15.05 -11.87
N VAL A 443 13.51 -16.32 -11.46
CA VAL A 443 13.88 -17.48 -12.28
C VAL A 443 12.66 -17.89 -13.11
N PHE A 444 12.53 -17.33 -14.31
CA PHE A 444 11.42 -17.57 -15.23
C PHE A 444 11.78 -18.69 -16.21
N ALA A 445 11.19 -19.87 -16.02
CA ALA A 445 11.63 -21.10 -16.70
C ALA A 445 10.52 -21.77 -17.51
N ASP A 446 10.88 -22.19 -18.72
CA ASP A 446 10.03 -22.90 -19.68
C ASP A 446 10.87 -23.99 -20.38
N TRP A 447 11.54 -23.65 -21.49
CA TRP A 447 12.33 -24.57 -22.34
C TRP A 447 13.54 -25.26 -21.68
N THR A 448 13.91 -24.92 -20.44
CA THR A 448 15.06 -25.52 -19.75
C THR A 448 14.66 -26.84 -19.10
N ALA A 449 15.29 -27.94 -19.54
CA ALA A 449 14.97 -29.28 -19.05
C ALA A 449 15.26 -29.45 -17.55
N ASP A 450 14.56 -30.37 -16.90
CA ASP A 450 14.75 -30.73 -15.49
C ASP A 450 16.17 -31.25 -15.21
N GLU A 451 16.75 -31.98 -16.16
CA GLU A 451 18.10 -32.53 -16.07
C GLU A 451 19.18 -31.54 -16.56
N SER A 452 18.82 -30.27 -16.80
CA SER A 452 19.74 -29.24 -17.26
C SER A 452 20.74 -28.81 -16.18
N ASP A 453 22.00 -28.70 -16.57
CA ASP A 453 23.11 -28.26 -15.70
C ASP A 453 22.88 -26.84 -15.12
N PHE A 454 22.01 -26.04 -15.76
CA PHE A 454 21.49 -24.78 -15.23
C PHE A 454 20.97 -24.88 -13.79
N TRP A 455 20.21 -25.92 -13.43
CA TRP A 455 19.61 -26.03 -12.08
C TRP A 455 20.65 -26.27 -10.99
N ARG A 456 21.74 -26.98 -11.32
CA ARG A 456 22.90 -27.15 -10.46
C ARG A 456 23.66 -25.83 -10.33
N VAL A 457 23.99 -25.19 -11.45
CA VAL A 457 24.72 -23.90 -11.49
C VAL A 457 23.93 -22.79 -10.77
N LEU A 458 22.60 -22.77 -10.88
CA LEU A 458 21.72 -21.85 -10.16
C LEU A 458 21.97 -21.92 -8.65
N LYS A 459 21.93 -23.14 -8.09
CA LYS A 459 22.10 -23.42 -6.66
C LYS A 459 23.54 -23.23 -6.17
N GLU A 460 24.51 -23.75 -6.91
CA GLU A 460 25.92 -23.83 -6.47
C GLU A 460 26.71 -22.54 -6.73
N GLU A 461 26.38 -21.81 -7.80
CA GLU A 461 27.12 -20.61 -8.23
C GLU A 461 26.28 -19.33 -8.20
N TYR A 462 25.09 -19.34 -8.80
CA TYR A 462 24.37 -18.07 -9.08
C TYR A 462 23.67 -17.50 -7.84
N VAL A 463 22.94 -18.31 -7.08
CA VAL A 463 22.28 -17.89 -5.83
C VAL A 463 23.29 -17.33 -4.83
N PRO A 464 24.41 -18.00 -4.50
CA PRO A 464 25.47 -17.42 -3.65
C PRO A 464 26.08 -16.12 -4.21
N ALA A 465 26.25 -15.99 -5.53
CA ALA A 465 26.79 -14.79 -6.16
C ALA A 465 25.81 -13.59 -6.10
N LEU A 466 24.51 -13.85 -6.23
CA LEU A 466 23.43 -12.87 -6.16
C LEU A 466 23.16 -12.44 -4.71
N HIS A 467 23.13 -13.38 -3.76
CA HIS A 467 23.09 -13.10 -2.31
C HIS A 467 24.24 -12.19 -1.88
N LYS A 468 25.45 -12.42 -2.40
CA LYS A 468 26.62 -11.57 -2.12
C LYS A 468 26.50 -10.14 -2.67
N LYS A 469 25.68 -9.94 -3.71
CA LYS A 469 25.30 -8.61 -4.24
C LYS A 469 24.11 -7.99 -3.48
N GLY A 470 23.45 -8.74 -2.59
CA GLY A 470 22.22 -8.33 -1.91
C GLY A 470 20.93 -8.56 -2.70
N VAL A 471 21.02 -9.23 -3.86
CA VAL A 471 19.89 -9.57 -4.72
C VAL A 471 19.21 -10.83 -4.19
N LYS A 472 17.89 -10.78 -3.97
CA LYS A 472 17.09 -11.98 -3.69
C LYS A 472 16.78 -12.75 -4.98
N VAL A 473 16.76 -14.07 -4.90
CA VAL A 473 16.42 -14.96 -6.03
C VAL A 473 15.09 -15.64 -5.75
N ILE A 474 14.12 -15.52 -6.67
CA ILE A 474 12.74 -16.00 -6.51
C ILE A 474 12.41 -16.95 -7.66
N ARG A 475 11.62 -18.01 -7.44
CA ARG A 475 11.14 -18.89 -8.52
C ARG A 475 9.71 -18.52 -8.91
N THR A 476 9.49 -18.21 -10.19
CA THR A 476 8.15 -18.01 -10.75
C THR A 476 7.58 -19.33 -11.25
N ILE A 477 6.38 -19.70 -10.80
CA ILE A 477 5.59 -20.80 -11.36
C ILE A 477 4.23 -20.26 -11.84
N GLY A 478 3.67 -20.85 -12.88
CA GLY A 478 2.37 -20.42 -13.39
C GLY A 478 1.23 -20.99 -12.56
N ILE A 479 0.08 -20.32 -12.54
CA ILE A 479 -1.06 -20.74 -11.73
C ILE A 479 -1.49 -22.21 -11.99
N LYS A 480 -1.33 -22.73 -13.21
CA LYS A 480 -1.58 -24.14 -13.57
C LYS A 480 -0.67 -25.17 -12.88
N ASP A 481 0.45 -24.74 -12.28
CA ASP A 481 1.33 -25.60 -11.46
C ASP A 481 0.76 -25.84 -10.04
N VAL A 482 -0.27 -25.07 -9.64
CA VAL A 482 -0.89 -25.06 -8.30
C VAL A 482 -2.16 -25.91 -8.24
N TYR A 483 -2.92 -26.02 -9.33
CA TYR A 483 -4.19 -26.75 -9.37
C TYR A 483 -4.26 -27.76 -10.54
N GLY A 484 -4.26 -29.06 -10.23
CA GLY A 484 -4.61 -30.22 -11.08
C GLY A 484 -4.03 -30.39 -12.51
N VAL A 485 -3.33 -29.41 -13.09
CA VAL A 485 -3.24 -29.24 -14.56
C VAL A 485 -1.84 -29.53 -15.09
N ARG A 486 -0.79 -29.04 -14.43
CA ARG A 486 0.62 -29.37 -14.72
C ARG A 486 1.50 -29.31 -13.45
N GLY A 487 2.77 -29.65 -13.59
CA GLY A 487 3.76 -29.66 -12.50
C GLY A 487 3.35 -30.58 -11.35
N LEU A 488 3.81 -30.25 -10.14
CA LEU A 488 3.47 -31.01 -8.93
C LEU A 488 1.98 -31.16 -8.68
N SER A 489 1.13 -30.20 -9.08
CA SER A 489 -0.33 -30.34 -8.92
C SER A 489 -0.94 -31.50 -9.72
N LYS A 490 -0.21 -32.07 -10.68
CA LYS A 490 -0.58 -33.22 -11.50
C LYS A 490 0.35 -34.43 -11.32
N GLU A 491 1.62 -34.20 -11.00
CA GLU A 491 2.64 -35.25 -10.80
C GLU A 491 2.57 -35.89 -9.41
N LEU A 492 2.18 -35.13 -8.39
CA LEU A 492 2.04 -35.63 -7.03
C LEU A 492 0.70 -36.34 -6.84
N GLU A 493 0.70 -37.47 -6.13
CA GLU A 493 -0.52 -38.15 -5.70
C GLU A 493 -0.97 -37.61 -4.33
N TYR A 494 -2.13 -36.97 -4.27
CA TYR A 494 -2.72 -36.36 -3.06
C TYR A 494 -4.25 -36.31 -3.19
N GLU A 495 -4.95 -36.31 -2.05
CA GLU A 495 -6.40 -36.20 -2.00
C GLU A 495 -6.87 -34.75 -2.26
N LYS A 496 -8.09 -34.58 -2.77
CA LYS A 496 -8.68 -33.25 -3.03
C LYS A 496 -9.39 -32.72 -1.79
N ASN A 497 -8.62 -32.50 -0.72
CA ASN A 497 -9.06 -32.02 0.58
C ASN A 497 -7.96 -31.20 1.27
N GLU A 498 -8.26 -30.61 2.43
CA GLU A 498 -7.36 -29.72 3.18
C GLU A 498 -5.95 -30.29 3.39
N GLU A 499 -5.82 -31.51 3.91
CA GLU A 499 -4.52 -32.14 4.17
C GLU A 499 -3.77 -32.50 2.86
N GLY A 500 -4.50 -32.87 1.80
CA GLY A 500 -3.92 -33.07 0.47
C GLY A 500 -3.44 -31.78 -0.20
N TYR A 501 -4.16 -30.66 -0.01
CA TYR A 501 -3.75 -29.33 -0.48
C TYR A 501 -2.52 -28.82 0.29
N LYS A 502 -2.47 -29.04 1.60
CA LYS A 502 -1.29 -28.77 2.44
C LYS A 502 -0.07 -29.61 2.04
N LYS A 503 -0.28 -30.91 1.76
CA LYS A 503 0.76 -31.80 1.20
C LYS A 503 1.31 -31.27 -0.13
N LEU A 504 0.44 -30.78 -1.02
CA LEU A 504 0.87 -30.17 -2.29
C LEU A 504 1.61 -28.85 -2.07
N ALA A 505 1.12 -27.97 -1.21
CA ALA A 505 1.77 -26.71 -0.88
C ALA A 505 3.20 -26.90 -0.33
N GLY A 506 3.38 -27.83 0.62
CA GLY A 506 4.69 -28.22 1.12
C GLY A 506 5.61 -28.71 0.01
N ALA A 507 5.14 -29.61 -0.86
CA ALA A 507 5.92 -30.11 -1.99
C ALA A 507 6.30 -29.00 -3.00
N ILE A 508 5.41 -28.03 -3.24
CA ILE A 508 5.67 -26.85 -4.08
C ILE A 508 6.79 -25.99 -3.47
N VAL A 509 6.70 -25.63 -2.19
CA VAL A 509 7.73 -24.84 -1.51
C VAL A 509 9.06 -25.60 -1.48
N ASP A 510 9.04 -26.91 -1.22
CA ASP A 510 10.25 -27.72 -1.19
C ASP A 510 10.94 -27.82 -2.55
N ARG A 511 10.22 -28.17 -3.63
CA ARG A 511 10.81 -28.33 -4.97
C ARG A 511 11.21 -27.01 -5.61
N TYR A 512 10.45 -25.94 -5.40
CA TYR A 512 10.67 -24.67 -6.12
C TYR A 512 11.44 -23.62 -5.31
N VAL A 513 11.47 -23.68 -3.97
CA VAL A 513 12.21 -22.74 -3.12
C VAL A 513 13.36 -23.43 -2.38
N ASN A 514 13.08 -24.44 -1.55
CA ASN A 514 14.09 -25.01 -0.64
C ASN A 514 15.17 -25.81 -1.37
N ALA A 515 14.80 -26.58 -2.41
CA ALA A 515 15.72 -27.42 -3.18
C ALA A 515 16.91 -26.65 -3.78
N TYR A 516 16.73 -25.37 -4.11
CA TYR A 516 17.76 -24.49 -4.69
C TYR A 516 18.23 -23.36 -3.75
N GLY A 517 17.70 -23.30 -2.52
CA GLY A 517 18.10 -22.30 -1.51
C GLY A 517 17.57 -20.88 -1.77
N LEU A 518 16.43 -20.76 -2.46
CA LEU A 518 15.91 -19.47 -2.95
C LEU A 518 15.25 -18.62 -1.84
N ASP A 519 15.04 -17.34 -2.13
CA ASP A 519 14.49 -16.33 -1.22
C ASP A 519 12.97 -16.22 -1.23
N GLY A 520 12.27 -16.99 -2.07
CA GLY A 520 10.82 -16.93 -2.19
C GLY A 520 10.23 -17.66 -3.41
N LEU A 521 8.90 -17.64 -3.48
CA LEU A 521 8.07 -18.13 -4.58
C LEU A 521 7.24 -16.98 -5.17
N ASP A 522 7.02 -17.03 -6.47
CA ASP A 522 6.23 -16.10 -7.25
C ASP A 522 5.21 -16.88 -8.09
N ILE A 523 3.95 -16.43 -8.09
CA ILE A 523 2.84 -17.08 -8.79
C ILE A 523 2.39 -16.17 -9.94
N ASP A 524 2.59 -16.64 -11.17
CA ASP A 524 2.13 -15.96 -12.38
C ASP A 524 0.64 -16.30 -12.62
N LEU A 525 -0.21 -15.30 -12.36
CA LEU A 525 -1.67 -15.37 -12.43
C LEU A 525 -2.19 -14.63 -13.67
N GLU A 526 -2.11 -15.30 -14.81
CA GLU A 526 -2.66 -14.87 -16.09
C GLU A 526 -4.15 -15.24 -16.24
N GLY A 527 -4.96 -14.32 -16.79
CA GLY A 527 -6.38 -14.56 -17.05
C GLY A 527 -6.63 -15.69 -18.06
N MET A 528 -5.66 -15.96 -18.95
CA MET A 528 -5.74 -17.07 -19.90
C MET A 528 -5.48 -18.45 -19.27
N ASP A 529 -4.94 -18.50 -18.05
CA ASP A 529 -4.55 -19.73 -17.37
C ASP A 529 -5.52 -20.20 -16.29
N LEU A 530 -6.60 -19.44 -16.04
CA LEU A 530 -7.68 -19.77 -15.10
C LEU A 530 -8.60 -20.92 -15.57
N PRO A 531 -9.38 -21.54 -14.66
CA PRO A 531 -10.36 -22.59 -14.97
C PRO A 531 -11.42 -22.19 -16.01
N ASP A 532 -11.92 -20.95 -15.96
CA ASP A 532 -13.07 -20.52 -16.78
C ASP A 532 -12.73 -20.16 -18.22
N ASN A 533 -11.45 -20.02 -18.57
CA ASN A 533 -11.06 -19.56 -19.89
C ASN A 533 -11.40 -20.59 -20.98
N THR A 534 -12.29 -20.22 -21.91
CA THR A 534 -12.70 -21.07 -23.05
C THR A 534 -11.60 -21.32 -24.09
N TRP A 535 -10.50 -20.56 -24.02
CA TRP A 535 -9.25 -20.82 -24.77
C TRP A 535 -8.28 -21.75 -24.05
N ASN A 536 -8.43 -21.95 -22.74
CA ASN A 536 -7.65 -22.93 -21.96
C ASN A 536 -8.15 -24.34 -22.33
N GLY A 537 -7.52 -24.95 -23.34
CA GLY A 537 -7.93 -26.24 -23.92
C GLY A 537 -7.96 -27.44 -22.98
N LEU A 538 -7.57 -27.24 -21.71
CA LEU A 538 -7.51 -28.26 -20.66
C LEU A 538 -8.79 -28.27 -19.79
N THR A 539 -9.35 -27.09 -19.46
CA THR A 539 -10.58 -26.94 -18.65
C THR A 539 -11.81 -26.62 -19.48
N LYS A 540 -11.66 -26.33 -20.78
CA LYS A 540 -12.74 -25.99 -21.74
C LYS A 540 -13.98 -26.90 -21.72
N ASN A 541 -13.81 -28.18 -21.36
CA ASN A 541 -14.88 -29.19 -21.33
C ASN A 541 -15.36 -29.54 -19.90
N TYR A 542 -14.91 -28.82 -18.88
CA TYR A 542 -15.29 -29.06 -17.48
C TYR A 542 -16.70 -28.50 -17.21
N SER A 543 -17.47 -29.20 -16.36
CA SER A 543 -18.70 -28.62 -15.80
C SER A 543 -18.38 -27.44 -14.88
N GLU A 544 -19.35 -26.57 -14.60
CA GLU A 544 -19.16 -25.47 -13.65
C GLU A 544 -18.76 -25.98 -12.25
N GLU A 545 -19.27 -27.13 -11.83
CA GLU A 545 -18.84 -27.82 -10.59
C GLU A 545 -17.36 -28.21 -10.61
N GLN A 546 -16.86 -28.73 -11.74
CA GLN A 546 -15.43 -29.08 -11.88
C GLN A 546 -14.53 -27.84 -11.93
N LYS A 547 -15.01 -26.71 -12.46
CA LYS A 547 -14.30 -25.42 -12.41
C LYS A 547 -14.29 -24.85 -10.99
N GLU A 548 -15.40 -24.96 -10.27
CA GLU A 548 -15.52 -24.54 -8.86
C GLU A 548 -14.55 -25.33 -7.97
N GLN A 549 -14.48 -26.65 -8.14
CA GLN A 549 -13.48 -27.51 -7.48
C GLN A 549 -12.03 -27.11 -7.83
N CYS A 550 -11.78 -26.68 -9.07
CA CYS A 550 -10.46 -26.13 -9.45
C CYS A 550 -10.14 -24.83 -8.71
N TYR A 551 -11.10 -23.91 -8.58
CA TYR A 551 -10.91 -22.69 -7.78
C TYR A 551 -10.74 -22.98 -6.29
N GLU A 552 -11.51 -23.91 -5.73
CA GLU A 552 -11.37 -24.34 -4.33
C GLU A 552 -9.97 -24.88 -4.06
N GLN A 553 -9.46 -25.81 -4.89
CA GLN A 553 -8.07 -26.27 -4.80
C GLN A 553 -7.10 -25.09 -4.92
N LEU A 554 -7.22 -24.28 -5.98
CA LEU A 554 -6.29 -23.19 -6.30
C LEU A 554 -6.15 -22.22 -5.11
N ILE A 555 -7.27 -21.74 -4.57
CA ILE A 555 -7.29 -20.80 -3.45
C ILE A 555 -6.74 -21.48 -2.18
N SER A 556 -7.13 -22.73 -1.92
CA SER A 556 -6.69 -23.46 -0.71
C SER A 556 -5.18 -23.70 -0.71
N VAL A 557 -4.63 -24.20 -1.82
CA VAL A 557 -3.18 -24.47 -1.95
C VAL A 557 -2.37 -23.17 -1.85
N ILE A 558 -2.86 -22.04 -2.40
CA ILE A 558 -2.21 -20.73 -2.19
C ILE A 558 -2.19 -20.35 -0.70
N LYS A 559 -3.28 -20.55 0.04
CA LYS A 559 -3.31 -20.29 1.49
C LYS A 559 -2.38 -21.20 2.29
N GLU A 560 -2.30 -22.49 1.93
CA GLU A 560 -1.34 -23.39 2.56
C GLU A 560 0.12 -23.01 2.23
N ILE A 561 0.40 -22.43 1.06
CA ILE A 561 1.72 -21.82 0.76
C ILE A 561 1.93 -20.55 1.61
N GLY A 562 0.92 -19.71 1.78
CA GLY A 562 0.95 -18.48 2.61
C GLY A 562 1.22 -18.73 4.10
N LYS A 563 0.85 -19.91 4.62
CA LYS A 563 1.25 -20.38 5.97
C LYS A 563 2.72 -20.75 6.05
N LEU A 564 3.32 -21.24 4.96
CA LEU A 564 4.72 -21.71 4.92
C LEU A 564 5.71 -20.58 4.63
N ILE A 565 5.37 -19.68 3.68
CA ILE A 565 6.19 -18.54 3.25
C ILE A 565 5.30 -17.29 3.03
N GLY A 566 5.83 -16.09 3.22
CA GLY A 566 5.05 -14.84 3.16
C GLY A 566 4.91 -14.12 4.51
N PRO A 567 4.21 -12.98 4.59
CA PRO A 567 4.26 -12.07 5.74
C PRO A 567 3.70 -12.65 7.05
N GLY A 568 2.69 -13.52 6.98
CA GLY A 568 2.07 -14.16 8.15
C GLY A 568 2.57 -15.58 8.46
N SER A 569 3.66 -16.02 7.82
CA SER A 569 4.04 -17.43 7.70
C SER A 569 5.00 -17.96 8.78
N GLU A 570 5.29 -19.26 8.72
CA GLU A 570 6.40 -19.90 9.45
C GLU A 570 7.78 -19.33 9.05
N HIS A 571 7.96 -18.97 7.76
CA HIS A 571 9.21 -18.42 7.20
C HIS A 571 9.03 -17.03 6.56
N PRO A 572 8.79 -15.96 7.35
CA PRO A 572 8.56 -14.61 6.83
C PRO A 572 9.80 -13.93 6.22
N GLU A 573 10.97 -14.55 6.34
CA GLU A 573 12.16 -14.17 5.57
C GLU A 573 12.06 -14.57 4.09
N LYS A 574 11.23 -15.58 3.76
CA LYS A 574 10.92 -16.01 2.39
C LYS A 574 9.78 -15.16 1.84
N LEU A 575 9.97 -14.64 0.62
CA LEU A 575 8.93 -13.87 -0.06
C LEU A 575 7.88 -14.81 -0.65
N PHE A 576 6.62 -14.47 -0.48
CA PHE A 576 5.54 -14.97 -1.33
C PHE A 576 5.01 -13.79 -2.17
N ILE A 577 4.94 -13.99 -3.48
CA ILE A 577 4.65 -12.94 -4.46
C ILE A 577 3.56 -13.44 -5.41
N LEU A 578 2.68 -12.52 -5.81
CA LEU A 578 1.76 -12.70 -6.92
C LEU A 578 2.17 -11.77 -8.05
N ASP A 579 2.33 -12.28 -9.26
CA ASP A 579 2.37 -11.46 -10.47
C ASP A 579 1.13 -11.73 -11.32
N THR A 580 0.60 -10.71 -12.01
CA THR A 580 -0.70 -10.84 -12.68
C THR A 580 -0.96 -9.81 -13.77
N THR A 581 -1.71 -10.22 -14.80
CA THR A 581 -2.38 -9.37 -15.79
C THR A 581 -3.80 -8.95 -15.39
N ILE A 582 -4.38 -9.51 -14.31
CA ILE A 582 -5.81 -9.38 -13.98
C ILE A 582 -6.06 -8.21 -13.00
N PRO A 583 -7.01 -7.29 -13.29
CA PRO A 583 -7.44 -6.28 -12.32
C PRO A 583 -8.06 -6.93 -11.06
N ALA A 584 -7.70 -6.47 -9.87
CA ALA A 584 -8.20 -7.04 -8.60
C ALA A 584 -9.73 -7.24 -8.51
N PRO A 585 -10.61 -6.29 -8.95
CA PRO A 585 -12.07 -6.51 -8.97
C PRO A 585 -12.54 -7.66 -9.87
N LYS A 586 -11.71 -8.12 -10.82
CA LYS A 586 -11.97 -9.23 -11.73
C LYS A 586 -11.27 -10.54 -11.31
N SER A 587 -10.39 -10.50 -10.29
CA SER A 587 -9.60 -11.65 -9.84
C SER A 587 -10.18 -12.28 -8.56
N ARG A 588 -11.06 -13.26 -8.72
CA ARG A 588 -11.61 -14.09 -7.62
C ARG A 588 -10.53 -14.72 -6.73
N VAL A 589 -9.39 -15.07 -7.33
CA VAL A 589 -8.23 -15.64 -6.63
C VAL A 589 -7.65 -14.59 -5.69
N PHE A 590 -7.19 -13.45 -6.22
CA PHE A 590 -6.57 -12.39 -5.44
C PHE A 590 -7.46 -11.87 -4.31
N GLN A 591 -8.75 -11.67 -4.58
CA GLN A 591 -9.74 -11.23 -3.56
C GLN A 591 -9.84 -12.17 -2.34
N LYS A 592 -9.34 -13.41 -2.45
CA LYS A 592 -9.34 -14.41 -1.38
C LYS A 592 -7.93 -14.74 -0.85
N THR A 593 -6.87 -14.23 -1.47
CA THR A 593 -5.47 -14.55 -1.16
C THR A 593 -4.55 -13.32 -1.01
N TYR A 594 -5.06 -12.09 -1.10
CA TYR A 594 -4.24 -10.86 -1.05
C TYR A 594 -3.36 -10.73 0.21
N GLU A 595 -3.82 -11.29 1.34
CA GLU A 595 -3.14 -11.26 2.65
C GLU A 595 -1.87 -12.14 2.69
N GLU A 596 -1.77 -13.12 1.78
CA GLU A 596 -0.67 -14.09 1.75
C GLU A 596 0.61 -13.49 1.11
N TYR A 597 0.52 -12.36 0.39
CA TYR A 597 1.62 -11.85 -0.46
C TYR A 597 2.37 -10.66 0.16
N ASN A 598 3.71 -10.71 0.08
CA ASN A 598 4.56 -9.55 0.38
C ASN A 598 4.47 -8.47 -0.69
N TYR A 599 4.33 -8.87 -1.97
CA TYR A 599 4.31 -7.98 -3.13
C TYR A 599 3.31 -8.48 -4.18
N VAL A 600 2.71 -7.53 -4.89
CA VAL A 600 1.88 -7.79 -6.07
C VAL A 600 2.48 -7.06 -7.27
N LEU A 601 2.82 -7.84 -8.30
CA LEU A 601 3.50 -7.41 -9.52
C LEU A 601 2.51 -7.36 -10.67
N VAL A 602 1.96 -6.18 -10.95
CA VAL A 602 1.02 -6.02 -12.08
C VAL A 602 1.79 -5.84 -13.38
N GLN A 603 1.60 -6.76 -14.33
CA GLN A 603 2.17 -6.68 -15.66
C GLN A 603 1.50 -5.53 -16.44
N MET A 604 2.24 -4.46 -16.76
CA MET A 604 1.70 -3.22 -17.34
C MET A 604 2.30 -2.88 -18.72
N TYR A 605 2.56 -3.92 -19.51
CA TYR A 605 3.30 -3.79 -20.77
C TYR A 605 2.51 -3.00 -21.82
N GLY A 606 3.22 -2.14 -22.55
CA GLY A 606 2.69 -1.48 -23.73
C GLY A 606 1.88 -0.21 -23.50
N VAL A 607 1.30 0.32 -24.57
CA VAL A 607 0.72 1.69 -24.57
C VAL A 607 -0.60 1.82 -23.80
N THR A 608 -1.29 0.69 -23.55
CA THR A 608 -2.50 0.59 -22.72
C THR A 608 -2.27 1.05 -21.28
N SER A 609 -1.08 0.82 -20.70
CA SER A 609 -0.76 1.28 -19.33
C SER A 609 -0.61 2.80 -19.16
N GLU A 610 -0.62 3.55 -20.27
CA GLU A 610 -0.63 5.01 -20.27
C GLU A 610 -1.92 5.63 -20.83
N ASN A 611 -2.57 4.97 -21.80
CA ASN A 611 -3.73 5.52 -22.51
C ASN A 611 -5.07 4.84 -22.15
N GLY A 612 -5.01 3.62 -21.62
CA GLY A 612 -6.16 2.74 -21.37
C GLY A 612 -6.64 2.00 -22.61
N THR A 613 -7.65 1.15 -22.42
CA THR A 613 -8.50 0.65 -23.50
C THR A 613 -9.40 1.75 -24.08
N TRP A 614 -9.88 1.54 -25.31
CA TRP A 614 -10.94 2.39 -25.88
C TRP A 614 -12.32 2.09 -25.27
N GLU A 615 -12.50 0.88 -24.75
CA GLU A 615 -13.70 0.43 -24.07
C GLU A 615 -13.67 0.81 -22.59
N VAL A 616 -14.79 1.35 -22.11
CA VAL A 616 -15.14 1.49 -20.70
C VAL A 616 -16.28 0.52 -20.41
N ASP A 617 -16.27 -0.10 -19.23
CA ASP A 617 -17.39 -0.92 -18.78
C ASP A 617 -18.59 -0.07 -18.29
N GLU A 618 -19.68 -0.72 -17.88
CA GLU A 618 -20.88 -0.04 -17.40
C GLU A 618 -20.66 0.79 -16.12
N ALA A 619 -19.58 0.55 -15.37
CA ALA A 619 -19.17 1.34 -14.20
C ALA A 619 -18.26 2.54 -14.58
N GLY A 620 -17.88 2.66 -15.85
CA GLY A 620 -16.98 3.70 -16.36
C GLY A 620 -15.50 3.41 -16.08
N PHE A 621 -15.13 2.16 -15.78
CA PHE A 621 -13.74 1.75 -15.61
C PHE A 621 -13.03 1.73 -16.97
N LYS A 622 -11.96 2.53 -17.12
CA LYS A 622 -11.04 2.40 -18.25
C LYS A 622 -10.04 1.31 -17.95
N ASP A 623 -10.08 0.21 -18.68
CA ASP A 623 -9.20 -0.91 -18.38
C ASP A 623 -7.73 -0.61 -18.70
N GLY A 624 -6.83 -1.29 -17.99
CA GLY A 624 -5.39 -1.31 -18.23
C GLY A 624 -4.55 -0.09 -17.84
N THR A 625 -5.11 1.07 -17.46
CA THR A 625 -4.25 2.22 -17.03
C THR A 625 -3.63 1.98 -15.66
N ARG A 626 -2.42 2.52 -15.40
CA ARG A 626 -1.79 2.46 -14.06
C ARG A 626 -2.71 2.94 -12.94
N ASP A 627 -3.40 4.07 -13.16
CA ASP A 627 -4.28 4.68 -12.17
C ASP A 627 -5.53 3.82 -11.94
N SER A 628 -6.13 3.24 -13.00
CA SER A 628 -7.31 2.37 -12.85
C SER A 628 -6.98 1.00 -12.27
N MET A 629 -5.84 0.40 -12.63
CA MET A 629 -5.34 -0.82 -11.98
C MET A 629 -5.13 -0.57 -10.49
N TRP A 630 -4.40 0.48 -10.11
CA TRP A 630 -4.20 0.82 -8.69
C TRP A 630 -5.52 1.02 -7.94
N ASN A 631 -6.47 1.75 -8.54
CA ASN A 631 -7.80 1.95 -7.95
C ASN A 631 -8.59 0.65 -7.71
N GLY A 632 -8.24 -0.46 -8.37
CA GLY A 632 -8.79 -1.78 -8.06
C GLY A 632 -8.03 -2.51 -6.94
N PHE A 633 -6.71 -2.31 -6.82
CA PHE A 633 -5.86 -3.01 -5.84
C PHE A 633 -5.84 -2.34 -4.45
N LYS A 634 -6.07 -1.03 -4.36
CA LYS A 634 -5.93 -0.25 -3.11
C LYS A 634 -6.90 -0.60 -1.98
N GLU A 635 -8.00 -1.26 -2.31
CA GLU A 635 -8.97 -1.78 -1.32
C GLU A 635 -8.46 -3.06 -0.62
N TYR A 636 -7.36 -3.65 -1.09
CA TYR A 636 -6.81 -4.93 -0.63
C TYR A 636 -5.35 -4.84 -0.14
N ILE A 637 -4.52 -4.03 -0.82
CA ILE A 637 -3.08 -3.92 -0.53
C ILE A 637 -2.63 -2.46 -0.42
N LYS A 638 -1.54 -2.24 0.31
CA LYS A 638 -0.90 -0.93 0.43
C LYS A 638 -0.05 -0.58 -0.81
N PRO A 639 0.20 0.72 -1.09
CA PRO A 639 1.16 1.15 -2.12
C PRO A 639 2.54 0.49 -2.00
N GLU A 640 3.03 0.31 -0.77
CA GLU A 640 4.33 -0.32 -0.47
C GLU A 640 4.42 -1.83 -0.77
N GLN A 641 3.32 -2.47 -1.18
CA GLN A 641 3.28 -3.83 -1.73
C GLN A 641 3.17 -3.85 -3.27
N PHE A 642 2.87 -2.71 -3.91
CA PHE A 642 2.54 -2.63 -5.33
C PHE A 642 3.76 -2.38 -6.23
N MET A 643 3.96 -3.24 -7.24
CA MET A 643 4.98 -3.08 -8.28
C MET A 643 4.34 -3.15 -9.66
N ILE A 644 4.84 -2.35 -10.62
CA ILE A 644 4.34 -2.33 -12.00
C ILE A 644 5.43 -2.75 -13.00
N GLY A 645 5.07 -3.60 -13.96
CA GLY A 645 5.97 -4.23 -14.91
C GLY A 645 6.06 -3.51 -16.25
N PHE A 646 7.24 -3.53 -16.85
CA PHE A 646 7.45 -3.24 -18.28
C PHE A 646 8.20 -4.42 -18.93
N SER A 647 8.16 -4.53 -20.27
CA SER A 647 8.84 -5.61 -21.00
C SER A 647 10.04 -5.11 -21.82
N PHE A 648 11.15 -5.85 -21.83
CA PHE A 648 12.24 -5.66 -22.80
C PHE A 648 11.94 -6.38 -24.12
N TYR A 649 12.65 -6.02 -25.21
CA TYR A 649 12.37 -6.58 -26.53
C TYR A 649 12.91 -8.01 -26.71
N GLU A 650 12.02 -8.99 -26.61
CA GLU A 650 12.29 -10.39 -26.94
C GLU A 650 12.66 -10.58 -28.42
N GLU A 651 13.66 -11.42 -28.68
CA GLU A 651 13.97 -11.91 -30.03
C GLU A 651 12.80 -12.73 -30.62
N GLY A 652 12.44 -12.46 -31.88
CA GLY A 652 11.41 -13.23 -32.59
C GLY A 652 9.96 -12.97 -32.18
N GLY A 653 9.71 -12.02 -31.26
CA GLY A 653 8.34 -11.66 -30.83
C GLY A 653 7.44 -11.28 -32.02
N ASP A 654 6.26 -11.90 -32.10
CA ASP A 654 5.34 -11.70 -33.23
C ASP A 654 4.77 -10.28 -33.23
N ALA A 655 4.82 -9.63 -34.40
CA ALA A 655 4.36 -8.27 -34.62
C ALA A 655 2.83 -8.08 -34.56
N GLY A 656 2.08 -9.16 -34.30
CA GLY A 656 0.67 -9.09 -33.87
C GLY A 656 0.52 -8.89 -32.36
N ASP A 657 1.24 -9.68 -31.56
CA ASP A 657 0.81 -10.04 -30.20
C ASP A 657 1.86 -9.82 -29.09
N ASN A 658 3.16 -9.70 -29.42
CA ASN A 658 4.25 -9.56 -28.41
C ASN A 658 5.28 -8.47 -28.79
N ILE A 659 4.81 -7.26 -29.11
CA ILE A 659 5.65 -6.05 -29.27
C ILE A 659 5.04 -4.87 -28.51
N TRP A 660 5.56 -4.60 -27.32
CA TRP A 660 4.97 -3.67 -26.35
C TRP A 660 5.29 -2.19 -26.60
N GLY A 661 6.51 -1.87 -27.05
CA GLY A 661 6.92 -0.47 -27.23
C GLY A 661 7.37 0.21 -25.94
N ASP A 662 7.91 -0.53 -24.97
CA ASP A 662 8.19 -0.03 -23.60
C ASP A 662 9.55 0.65 -23.47
N THR A 663 10.51 0.28 -24.31
CA THR A 663 11.86 0.87 -24.34
C THR A 663 11.96 2.04 -25.33
N VAL A 664 10.98 2.26 -26.21
CA VAL A 664 10.93 3.44 -27.09
C VAL A 664 10.40 4.71 -26.42
N SER A 665 10.80 5.86 -26.99
CA SER A 665 10.29 7.20 -26.67
C SER A 665 8.78 7.33 -26.90
N LYS A 666 8.16 8.40 -26.38
CA LYS A 666 6.74 8.71 -26.66
C LYS A 666 6.43 8.89 -28.16
N ASP A 667 7.44 9.16 -28.99
CA ASP A 667 7.30 9.26 -30.45
C ASP A 667 7.81 8.03 -31.23
N GLY A 668 7.95 6.88 -30.54
CA GLY A 668 8.19 5.57 -31.15
C GLY A 668 9.61 5.34 -31.67
N LYS A 669 10.62 5.95 -31.04
CA LYS A 669 12.03 5.81 -31.42
C LYS A 669 12.84 5.18 -30.30
N ASN A 670 13.87 4.41 -30.64
CA ASN A 670 14.86 3.95 -29.68
C ASN A 670 15.62 5.16 -29.08
N PRO A 671 15.47 5.49 -27.78
CA PRO A 671 16.09 6.67 -27.17
C PRO A 671 17.57 6.43 -26.79
N GLY A 672 18.02 5.16 -26.81
CA GLY A 672 19.37 4.75 -26.41
C GLY A 672 19.64 4.80 -24.90
N THR A 673 18.77 5.45 -24.12
CA THR A 673 18.79 5.50 -22.65
C THR A 673 17.34 5.58 -22.14
N PRO A 674 17.02 5.07 -20.94
CA PRO A 674 15.63 4.97 -20.50
C PRO A 674 14.88 6.30 -20.29
N THR A 675 15.54 7.47 -20.26
CA THR A 675 14.94 8.72 -19.71
C THR A 675 13.70 9.27 -20.44
N ASP A 676 13.31 8.73 -21.60
CA ASP A 676 12.04 9.05 -22.28
C ASP A 676 11.22 7.78 -22.63
N SER A 677 11.59 6.60 -22.09
CA SER A 677 10.90 5.33 -22.34
C SER A 677 9.65 5.16 -21.44
N ARG A 678 8.79 4.18 -21.76
CA ARG A 678 7.66 3.83 -20.87
C ARG A 678 8.16 3.26 -19.56
N ALA A 679 9.20 2.42 -19.60
CA ALA A 679 9.87 1.90 -18.40
C ALA A 679 10.27 3.01 -17.41
N CYS A 680 10.82 4.13 -17.89
CA CYS A 680 11.15 5.26 -17.00
C CYS A 680 9.91 6.02 -16.52
N ARG A 681 8.83 6.07 -17.31
CA ARG A 681 7.55 6.63 -16.85
C ARG A 681 6.86 5.73 -15.82
N HIS A 682 7.09 4.43 -15.84
CA HIS A 682 6.69 3.52 -14.77
C HIS A 682 7.56 3.71 -13.52
N ALA A 683 8.88 3.87 -13.70
CA ALA A 683 9.81 4.16 -12.61
C ALA A 683 9.38 5.38 -11.76
N VAL A 684 9.05 6.50 -12.40
CA VAL A 684 8.70 7.77 -11.70
C VAL A 684 7.21 7.97 -11.40
N TRP A 685 6.30 7.16 -11.98
CA TRP A 685 4.87 7.22 -11.62
C TRP A 685 4.65 6.75 -10.18
N GLN A 686 3.66 7.33 -9.50
CA GLN A 686 3.24 6.95 -8.15
C GLN A 686 1.72 6.95 -8.05
N PRO A 687 1.13 6.11 -7.18
CA PRO A 687 -0.25 6.24 -6.73
C PRO A 687 -0.62 7.63 -6.20
N GLU A 688 -1.93 7.86 -6.03
CA GLU A 688 -2.50 9.11 -5.48
C GLU A 688 -2.46 9.19 -3.95
N ASP A 689 -2.40 8.02 -3.29
CA ASP A 689 -2.57 7.76 -1.86
C ASP A 689 -1.29 7.27 -1.16
N GLY A 690 -0.26 6.89 -1.94
CA GLY A 690 1.09 6.65 -1.43
C GLY A 690 2.13 6.41 -2.53
N VAL A 691 3.31 5.98 -2.12
CA VAL A 691 4.46 5.68 -2.96
C VAL A 691 4.58 4.17 -3.17
N LYS A 692 4.69 3.74 -4.43
CA LYS A 692 4.72 2.31 -4.79
C LYS A 692 6.01 1.62 -4.35
N ALA A 693 5.94 0.31 -4.11
CA ALA A 693 7.10 -0.53 -3.76
C ALA A 693 8.25 -0.43 -4.77
N GLY A 694 7.93 -0.45 -6.08
CA GLY A 694 8.94 -0.49 -7.13
C GLY A 694 8.39 -0.70 -8.55
N ILE A 695 9.26 -1.16 -9.44
CA ILE A 695 8.91 -1.66 -10.78
C ILE A 695 9.59 -3.00 -11.05
N PHE A 696 9.17 -3.71 -12.08
CA PHE A 696 9.91 -4.86 -12.60
C PHE A 696 10.06 -4.84 -14.12
N ALA A 697 11.01 -5.63 -14.61
CA ALA A 697 11.27 -5.83 -16.03
C ALA A 697 11.10 -7.31 -16.41
N TYR A 698 10.29 -7.59 -17.42
CA TYR A 698 10.26 -8.89 -18.09
C TYR A 698 11.37 -8.98 -19.16
N ALA A 699 11.86 -10.19 -19.41
CA ALA A 699 12.98 -10.49 -20.32
C ALA A 699 14.26 -9.67 -20.05
N VAL A 700 14.71 -9.58 -18.79
CA VAL A 700 15.87 -8.76 -18.39
C VAL A 700 17.19 -9.15 -19.09
N ASP A 701 17.29 -10.38 -19.60
CA ASP A 701 18.40 -10.84 -20.44
C ASP A 701 18.52 -10.07 -21.78
N ARG A 702 17.49 -9.28 -22.14
CA ARG A 702 17.43 -8.35 -23.29
C ARG A 702 17.65 -6.89 -22.89
N ASP A 703 18.13 -6.59 -21.68
CA ASP A 703 18.46 -5.21 -21.28
C ASP A 703 19.44 -4.56 -22.29
N GLY A 704 19.13 -3.35 -22.73
CA GLY A 704 19.90 -2.61 -23.72
C GLY A 704 19.64 -2.99 -25.19
N VAL A 705 18.88 -4.07 -25.46
CA VAL A 705 18.42 -4.39 -26.81
C VAL A 705 17.48 -3.28 -27.32
N LYS A 706 17.67 -2.90 -28.58
CA LYS A 706 16.80 -1.95 -29.27
C LYS A 706 15.60 -2.66 -29.86
N GLU A 707 14.41 -2.11 -29.66
CA GLU A 707 13.22 -2.54 -30.40
C GLU A 707 13.41 -2.33 -31.90
N GLY A 708 12.93 -3.28 -32.71
CA GLY A 708 12.96 -3.14 -34.16
C GLY A 708 11.97 -2.06 -34.62
N VAL A 709 12.46 -0.96 -35.21
CA VAL A 709 11.58 0.12 -35.72
C VAL A 709 12.04 0.61 -37.10
N GLY A 710 11.41 0.08 -38.15
CA GLY A 710 11.51 0.57 -39.54
C GLY A 710 10.80 1.92 -39.74
N ALA A 711 11.37 2.97 -39.15
CA ALA A 711 10.72 4.25 -38.80
C ALA A 711 10.16 5.13 -39.96
N GLU A 712 10.24 4.68 -41.21
CA GLU A 712 9.64 5.37 -42.36
C GLU A 712 8.28 4.77 -42.80
N SER A 713 8.01 3.50 -42.49
CA SER A 713 6.80 2.81 -42.99
C SER A 713 5.53 3.07 -42.15
N ALA A 714 5.68 3.32 -40.85
CA ALA A 714 4.56 3.50 -39.91
C ALA A 714 3.79 4.84 -40.09
N LYS A 715 4.31 5.79 -40.87
CA LYS A 715 3.78 7.17 -40.95
C LYS A 715 2.63 7.42 -41.93
N LYS A 716 2.10 6.40 -42.61
CA LYS A 716 1.09 6.61 -43.68
C LYS A 716 -0.26 5.93 -43.50
N ASN A 717 -0.33 4.71 -42.96
CA ASN A 717 -1.57 3.93 -42.96
C ASN A 717 -2.02 3.59 -41.53
N ASN A 718 -3.22 4.06 -41.18
CA ASN A 718 -3.93 3.72 -39.95
C ASN A 718 -4.54 2.30 -40.09
N CYS A 719 -3.69 1.28 -40.15
CA CYS A 719 -4.05 -0.07 -40.57
C CYS A 719 -3.92 -1.11 -39.44
N THR A 720 -5.06 -1.71 -39.10
CA THR A 720 -5.11 -3.14 -38.80
C THR A 720 -4.58 -3.92 -40.01
N ILE A 721 -3.73 -4.93 -39.79
CA ILE A 721 -3.22 -5.80 -40.84
C ILE A 721 -3.63 -7.24 -40.52
N LYS A 722 -4.62 -7.75 -41.26
CA LYS A 722 -4.87 -9.19 -41.39
C LYS A 722 -4.17 -9.66 -42.66
N ASP A 723 -2.98 -10.22 -42.53
CA ASP A 723 -2.24 -10.85 -43.63
C ASP A 723 -1.55 -12.11 -43.09
N THR A 724 -1.71 -13.25 -43.78
CA THR A 724 -1.59 -14.60 -43.20
C THR A 724 -0.36 -15.38 -43.65
N ASP A 725 0.65 -14.72 -44.24
CA ASP A 725 1.91 -15.34 -44.66
C ASP A 725 3.07 -14.90 -43.74
N SER A 726 3.38 -15.76 -42.76
CA SER A 726 4.35 -15.49 -41.69
C SER A 726 5.75 -15.09 -42.19
N ARG A 727 6.17 -15.63 -43.35
CA ARG A 727 7.52 -15.53 -43.93
C ARG A 727 7.87 -14.18 -44.58
N LYS A 728 7.09 -13.13 -44.32
CA LYS A 728 7.40 -11.75 -44.78
C LYS A 728 7.58 -10.75 -43.63
N ARG A 729 7.26 -11.13 -42.39
CA ARG A 729 7.17 -10.19 -41.25
C ARG A 729 8.53 -9.59 -40.84
N ASP A 730 9.59 -10.38 -40.94
CA ASP A 730 10.98 -10.02 -40.61
C ASP A 730 11.46 -8.74 -41.35
N SER A 731 10.99 -8.56 -42.59
CA SER A 731 11.46 -7.51 -43.50
C SER A 731 11.13 -6.07 -43.08
N LYS A 732 10.18 -5.87 -42.16
CA LYS A 732 9.61 -4.53 -41.84
C LYS A 732 10.15 -3.91 -40.55
N TRP A 733 10.57 -4.73 -39.60
CA TRP A 733 11.02 -4.28 -38.28
C TRP A 733 12.55 -4.39 -38.09
N GLY A 734 13.21 -5.21 -38.91
CA GLY A 734 14.66 -5.43 -38.89
C GLY A 734 15.03 -6.76 -38.22
N ASP A 735 16.12 -7.37 -38.68
CA ASP A 735 16.64 -8.60 -38.11
C ASP A 735 17.31 -8.34 -36.75
N ASN A 736 16.51 -8.50 -35.70
CA ASN A 736 16.92 -8.44 -34.29
C ASN A 736 17.00 -9.84 -33.65
N THR A 737 17.14 -10.90 -34.46
CA THR A 737 17.30 -12.29 -33.99
C THR A 737 18.59 -12.57 -33.20
N PRO A 738 19.71 -11.81 -33.32
CA PRO A 738 20.89 -12.08 -32.51
C PRO A 738 20.60 -12.08 -31.00
N GLN A 739 21.01 -13.15 -30.34
CA GLN A 739 21.27 -13.11 -28.91
C GLN A 739 22.45 -12.14 -28.67
N VAL A 740 22.38 -11.37 -27.59
CA VAL A 740 23.45 -10.44 -27.19
C VAL A 740 23.77 -10.66 -25.72
N LYS A 741 25.04 -10.47 -25.35
CA LYS A 741 25.37 -10.30 -23.93
C LYS A 741 24.87 -8.92 -23.49
N THR A 742 24.16 -8.86 -22.36
CA THR A 742 23.79 -7.60 -21.72
C THR A 742 24.76 -7.22 -20.58
N GLU A 743 24.88 -5.91 -20.34
CA GLU A 743 25.61 -5.29 -19.23
C GLU A 743 24.64 -4.56 -18.26
N TYR A 744 23.32 -4.80 -18.40
CA TYR A 744 22.24 -4.30 -17.52
C TYR A 744 22.15 -2.75 -17.37
N GLU A 745 22.58 -2.00 -18.40
CA GLU A 745 22.65 -0.54 -18.36
C GLU A 745 21.30 0.13 -18.11
N TRP A 746 20.19 -0.43 -18.62
CA TRP A 746 18.86 0.13 -18.43
C TRP A 746 18.33 -0.12 -17.02
N SER A 747 18.52 -1.32 -16.49
CA SER A 747 18.16 -1.70 -15.12
C SER A 747 18.85 -0.79 -14.10
N ILE A 748 20.17 -0.61 -14.25
CA ILE A 748 20.98 0.30 -13.43
C ILE A 748 20.46 1.74 -13.52
N ALA A 749 20.16 2.22 -14.73
CA ALA A 749 19.68 3.59 -14.94
C ALA A 749 18.25 3.81 -14.40
N LEU A 750 17.36 2.83 -14.51
CA LEU A 750 15.97 2.88 -14.03
C LEU A 750 15.89 2.82 -12.50
N LYS A 751 16.58 1.87 -11.86
CA LYS A 751 16.77 1.84 -10.39
C LYS A 751 17.25 3.20 -9.90
N LYS A 752 18.25 3.76 -10.58
CA LYS A 752 18.79 5.08 -10.26
C LYS A 752 17.76 6.21 -10.40
N GLN A 753 16.90 6.22 -11.42
CA GLN A 753 15.85 7.23 -11.53
C GLN A 753 14.88 7.18 -10.35
N MET A 754 14.54 5.98 -9.84
CA MET A 754 13.71 5.85 -8.64
C MET A 754 14.44 6.36 -7.39
N VAL A 755 15.69 5.92 -7.16
CA VAL A 755 16.48 6.32 -5.98
C VAL A 755 16.83 7.82 -5.96
N GLU A 756 16.90 8.49 -7.11
CA GLU A 756 17.08 9.95 -7.21
C GLU A 756 15.75 10.75 -7.27
N HIS A 757 14.57 10.11 -7.21
CA HIS A 757 13.27 10.78 -7.25
C HIS A 757 12.88 11.39 -5.90
N GLU A 758 12.21 12.55 -5.91
CA GLU A 758 11.92 13.31 -4.67
C GLU A 758 10.89 12.62 -3.76
N ASP A 759 9.95 11.85 -4.31
CA ASP A 759 9.01 11.04 -3.51
C ASP A 759 9.70 9.97 -2.67
N TYR A 760 10.80 9.39 -3.17
CA TYR A 760 11.61 8.38 -2.48
C TYR A 760 12.70 9.01 -1.57
N ALA A 761 12.73 10.33 -1.42
CA ALA A 761 13.53 10.97 -0.38
C ALA A 761 13.02 10.54 1.01
N ARG A 762 13.93 10.34 1.98
CA ARG A 762 13.55 9.92 3.34
C ARG A 762 12.98 11.08 4.16
N ILE A 763 12.03 10.79 5.05
CA ILE A 763 11.51 11.73 6.06
C ILE A 763 12.63 12.09 7.06
N THR A 764 12.70 13.37 7.45
CA THR A 764 13.79 13.95 8.26
C THR A 764 13.28 14.91 9.33
N ALA A 765 14.20 15.41 10.17
CA ALA A 765 13.94 16.50 11.10
C ALA A 765 13.70 17.88 10.43
N GLU A 766 13.84 17.98 9.09
CA GLU A 766 13.36 19.16 8.33
C GLU A 766 11.85 19.09 8.06
N ASP A 767 11.25 17.90 8.11
CA ASP A 767 9.83 17.64 7.83
C ASP A 767 9.01 17.57 9.13
N PHE A 768 9.52 16.80 10.12
CA PHE A 768 8.97 16.69 11.46
C PHE A 768 10.10 16.90 12.47
N PRO A 769 10.27 18.10 13.06
CA PRO A 769 11.39 18.38 13.96
C PRO A 769 11.38 17.52 15.23
N ASP A 770 10.21 17.33 15.84
CA ASP A 770 9.99 16.44 16.99
C ASP A 770 10.29 14.98 16.59
N GLU A 771 11.14 14.31 17.37
CA GLU A 771 11.58 12.95 17.08
C GLU A 771 10.54 11.88 17.40
N ALA A 772 9.75 12.07 18.46
CA ALA A 772 8.68 11.14 18.80
C ALA A 772 7.57 11.24 17.75
N LEU A 773 7.21 12.45 17.30
CA LEU A 773 6.26 12.66 16.20
C LEU A 773 6.77 12.04 14.91
N ARG A 774 8.01 12.35 14.51
CA ARG A 774 8.62 11.82 13.28
C ARG A 774 8.63 10.30 13.25
N ASN A 775 8.99 9.65 14.36
CA ASN A 775 8.98 8.21 14.47
C ASN A 775 7.55 7.64 14.48
N CYS A 776 6.59 8.33 15.13
CA CYS A 776 5.18 7.96 15.12
C CYS A 776 4.56 8.00 13.71
N VAL A 777 4.88 9.03 12.91
CA VAL A 777 4.48 9.15 11.50
C VAL A 777 5.11 8.04 10.65
N ILE A 778 6.43 7.84 10.76
CA ILE A 778 7.16 6.83 9.97
C ILE A 778 6.59 5.42 10.18
N ARG A 779 6.21 5.05 11.40
CA ARG A 779 5.58 3.75 11.71
C ARG A 779 4.21 3.50 11.05
N GLN A 780 3.57 4.53 10.50
CA GLN A 780 2.21 4.44 9.93
C GLN A 780 2.17 4.68 8.43
N ILE A 781 3.09 5.51 7.89
CA ILE A 781 3.12 5.88 6.47
C ILE A 781 4.43 5.47 5.77
N GLY A 782 5.32 4.74 6.43
CA GLY A 782 6.68 4.47 5.95
C GLY A 782 7.59 5.70 6.01
N ASP A 783 8.88 5.54 5.68
CA ASP A 783 9.90 6.59 5.83
C ASP A 783 10.13 7.47 4.58
N TYR A 784 9.22 7.48 3.61
CA TYR A 784 9.30 8.26 2.36
C TYR A 784 8.50 9.58 2.40
N LYS A 785 9.13 10.69 1.97
CA LYS A 785 8.48 12.02 1.93
C LYS A 785 7.27 12.07 1.01
N GLY A 786 7.26 11.30 -0.08
CA GLY A 786 6.14 11.23 -1.01
C GLY A 786 4.84 10.72 -0.37
N ASN A 787 4.92 10.01 0.76
CA ASN A 787 3.75 9.53 1.49
C ASN A 787 3.06 10.64 2.30
N ILE A 788 3.78 11.66 2.78
CA ILE A 788 3.20 12.74 3.62
C ILE A 788 2.06 13.45 2.87
N ALA A 789 2.29 13.85 1.62
CA ALA A 789 1.30 14.58 0.84
C ALA A 789 0.15 13.67 0.36
N ARG A 790 0.40 12.37 0.19
CA ARG A 790 -0.54 11.42 -0.44
C ARG A 790 -1.44 10.68 0.55
N PHE A 791 -0.91 10.32 1.72
CA PHE A 791 -1.55 9.41 2.66
C PHE A 791 -2.97 9.86 3.02
N SER A 792 -3.92 8.97 2.72
CA SER A 792 -5.38 9.20 2.79
C SER A 792 -6.06 8.42 3.92
N GLY A 793 -5.30 7.73 4.77
CA GLY A 793 -5.83 6.93 5.88
C GLY A 793 -6.18 7.73 7.15
N GLU A 794 -6.23 7.01 8.27
CA GLU A 794 -6.18 7.59 9.61
C GLU A 794 -4.72 7.67 10.10
N LEU A 795 -4.35 8.78 10.74
CA LEU A 795 -3.07 8.95 11.42
C LEU A 795 -3.32 9.09 12.93
N VAL A 796 -2.75 8.18 13.71
CA VAL A 796 -2.86 8.14 15.17
C VAL A 796 -1.56 8.64 15.80
N ILE A 797 -1.63 9.71 16.58
CA ILE A 797 -0.49 10.32 17.25
C ILE A 797 -0.61 10.08 18.76
N ASP A 798 0.19 9.16 19.28
CA ASP A 798 0.00 8.61 20.64
C ASP A 798 1.28 8.37 21.47
N ASP A 799 2.45 8.84 21.02
CA ASP A 799 3.68 8.77 21.84
C ASP A 799 3.68 9.88 22.91
N PRO A 800 3.63 9.56 24.22
CA PRO A 800 3.53 10.55 25.29
C PRO A 800 4.74 11.48 25.41
N ASN A 801 5.81 11.25 24.63
CA ASN A 801 6.99 12.08 24.58
C ASN A 801 6.91 13.28 23.64
N ILE A 802 5.90 13.37 22.77
CA ILE A 802 5.73 14.44 21.79
C ILE A 802 5.53 15.79 22.49
N GLU A 803 6.37 16.77 22.14
CA GLU A 803 6.29 18.15 22.63
C GLU A 803 5.83 19.14 21.54
N SER A 804 5.92 18.77 20.26
CA SER A 804 5.44 19.57 19.13
C SER A 804 4.79 18.73 18.04
N LEU A 805 3.72 19.26 17.44
CA LEU A 805 3.01 18.68 16.28
C LEU A 805 3.51 19.23 14.92
N GLN A 806 4.58 20.06 14.91
CA GLN A 806 5.07 20.68 13.69
C GLN A 806 5.44 19.64 12.62
N GLY A 807 4.91 19.83 11.42
CA GLY A 807 5.05 18.95 10.27
C GLY A 807 3.73 18.33 9.83
N LEU A 808 2.75 18.19 10.74
CA LEU A 808 1.42 17.63 10.41
C LEU A 808 0.63 18.50 9.41
N GLU A 809 0.92 19.80 9.32
CA GLU A 809 0.31 20.71 8.34
C GLU A 809 0.62 20.35 6.87
N ASN A 810 1.61 19.48 6.62
CA ASN A 810 2.02 19.07 5.28
C ASN A 810 1.21 17.88 4.71
N PHE A 811 0.34 17.26 5.51
CA PHE A 811 -0.59 16.24 5.02
C PHE A 811 -1.72 16.89 4.21
N ALA A 812 -1.80 16.58 2.91
CA ALA A 812 -2.78 17.17 2.00
C ALA A 812 -4.05 16.32 1.82
N ASN A 813 -3.96 15.00 2.02
CA ASN A 813 -5.03 14.03 1.71
C ASN A 813 -5.60 13.29 2.94
N LEU A 814 -5.04 13.49 4.14
CA LEU A 814 -5.36 12.70 5.35
C LEU A 814 -6.86 12.71 5.66
N LYS A 815 -7.48 11.53 5.80
CA LYS A 815 -8.92 11.39 6.07
C LYS A 815 -9.27 11.65 7.54
N LYS A 816 -8.47 11.13 8.48
CA LYS A 816 -8.70 11.29 9.93
C LYS A 816 -7.38 11.48 10.70
N LEU A 817 -7.41 12.35 11.71
CA LEU A 817 -6.31 12.57 12.66
C LEU A 817 -6.80 12.33 14.08
N THR A 818 -6.15 11.40 14.80
CA THR A 818 -6.47 11.06 16.19
C THR A 818 -5.26 11.37 17.05
N ILE A 819 -5.40 12.26 18.03
CA ILE A 819 -4.33 12.71 18.92
C ILE A 819 -4.67 12.35 20.35
N LYS A 820 -3.92 11.43 20.95
CA LYS A 820 -4.22 10.87 22.27
C LYS A 820 -2.98 10.75 23.16
N GLY A 821 -3.15 10.85 24.47
CA GLY A 821 -2.12 10.50 25.45
C GLY A 821 -0.85 11.38 25.49
N LEU A 822 -0.83 12.53 24.79
CA LEU A 822 0.37 13.36 24.63
C LEU A 822 0.68 14.17 25.89
N THR A 823 1.23 13.50 26.91
CA THR A 823 1.40 14.05 28.27
C THR A 823 2.28 15.30 28.39
N LYS A 824 3.08 15.65 27.36
CA LYS A 824 3.95 16.84 27.35
C LYS A 824 3.49 17.96 26.41
N LEU A 825 2.53 17.70 25.52
CA LEU A 825 2.10 18.67 24.51
C LEU A 825 1.38 19.84 25.19
N LYS A 826 1.76 21.07 24.81
CA LYS A 826 1.33 22.31 25.45
C LYS A 826 0.35 23.13 24.62
N GLU A 827 0.46 23.05 23.30
CA GLU A 827 -0.34 23.83 22.36
C GLU A 827 -0.76 23.00 21.14
N ILE A 828 -1.99 23.22 20.69
CA ILE A 828 -2.49 22.81 19.37
C ILE A 828 -3.06 24.07 18.73
N THR A 829 -2.67 24.35 17.48
CA THR A 829 -3.16 25.52 16.73
C THR A 829 -3.53 25.14 15.31
N THR A 830 -4.36 25.97 14.67
CA THR A 830 -4.79 25.76 13.27
C THR A 830 -3.64 25.73 12.26
N ALA A 831 -2.46 26.23 12.64
CA ALA A 831 -1.27 26.31 11.80
C ALA A 831 -0.41 25.02 11.76
N VAL A 832 -0.64 24.07 12.69
CA VAL A 832 0.06 22.76 12.74
C VAL A 832 -0.89 21.60 12.45
N LEU A 833 -2.08 21.87 11.91
CA LEU A 833 -3.09 20.87 11.58
C LEU A 833 -3.21 20.70 10.04
N PRO A 834 -3.44 19.47 9.54
CA PRO A 834 -3.64 19.23 8.11
C PRO A 834 -4.77 20.08 7.52
N ALA A 835 -4.64 20.49 6.25
CA ALA A 835 -5.74 21.18 5.56
C ALA A 835 -6.95 20.27 5.30
N SER A 836 -6.74 18.94 5.25
CA SER A 836 -7.75 17.93 4.92
C SER A 836 -8.66 17.51 6.07
N ILE A 837 -8.28 17.78 7.34
CA ILE A 837 -9.11 17.46 8.51
C ILE A 837 -10.25 18.45 8.75
N ARG A 838 -10.34 19.50 7.91
CA ARG A 838 -11.49 20.43 7.93
C ARG A 838 -12.77 19.72 7.50
N GLY A 839 -13.91 20.25 7.94
CA GLY A 839 -15.22 19.82 7.44
C GLY A 839 -15.28 19.88 5.91
N VAL A 840 -15.95 18.89 5.29
CA VAL A 840 -16.03 18.72 3.84
C VAL A 840 -17.49 18.67 3.43
N GLN A 841 -17.88 19.63 2.59
CA GLN A 841 -19.25 19.90 2.12
C GLN A 841 -19.93 18.68 1.44
N GLY A 842 -20.39 17.71 2.24
CA GLY A 842 -21.06 16.48 1.81
C GLY A 842 -22.55 16.65 1.47
N SER A 843 -23.34 15.58 1.59
CA SER A 843 -24.80 15.58 1.37
C SER A 843 -25.57 16.26 2.53
N PRO A 844 -26.71 16.95 2.29
CA PRO A 844 -27.58 17.46 3.37
C PRO A 844 -28.36 16.35 4.12
N TYR A 845 -28.18 15.08 3.75
CA TYR A 845 -28.79 13.91 4.41
C TYR A 845 -27.80 13.06 5.22
N GLU A 846 -26.48 13.21 4.98
CA GLU A 846 -25.43 12.37 5.57
C GLU A 846 -24.53 13.26 6.45
N LYS A 847 -24.51 13.01 7.77
CA LYS A 847 -23.63 13.73 8.69
C LYS A 847 -22.17 13.50 8.33
N GLU A 848 -21.34 14.53 8.46
CA GLU A 848 -19.91 14.43 8.15
C GLU A 848 -19.17 13.47 9.11
N GLU A 849 -18.24 12.68 8.56
CA GLU A 849 -17.38 11.79 9.35
C GLU A 849 -16.47 12.58 10.30
N VAL A 850 -16.15 12.01 11.47
CA VAL A 850 -15.25 12.64 12.46
C VAL A 850 -13.80 12.60 11.94
N ARG A 851 -13.30 13.74 11.46
CA ARG A 851 -11.94 13.89 10.89
C ARG A 851 -10.85 14.24 11.90
N LEU A 852 -11.23 14.73 13.09
CA LEU A 852 -10.31 15.06 14.17
C LEU A 852 -10.86 14.49 15.49
N GLU A 853 -10.00 13.81 16.25
CA GLU A 853 -10.30 13.29 17.57
C GLU A 853 -9.16 13.61 18.54
N LEU A 854 -9.50 14.15 19.72
CA LEU A 854 -8.57 14.54 20.78
C LEU A 854 -8.97 13.87 22.10
N ALA A 855 -8.01 13.25 22.77
CA ALA A 855 -8.21 12.56 24.05
C ALA A 855 -6.96 12.64 24.95
N GLU A 856 -7.12 12.53 26.27
CA GLU A 856 -6.00 12.32 27.21
C GLU A 856 -4.85 13.36 27.09
N LEU A 857 -5.16 14.66 27.08
CA LEU A 857 -4.17 15.75 26.89
C LEU A 857 -3.90 16.60 28.17
N PRO A 858 -3.25 16.05 29.22
CA PRO A 858 -3.17 16.66 30.55
C PRO A 858 -2.30 17.92 30.68
N ALA A 859 -1.37 18.17 29.76
CA ALA A 859 -0.48 19.33 29.78
C ALA A 859 -0.90 20.46 28.81
N LEU A 860 -1.95 20.24 28.02
CA LEU A 860 -2.39 21.18 27.00
C LEU A 860 -2.93 22.45 27.65
N ASN A 861 -2.32 23.60 27.33
CA ASN A 861 -2.70 24.90 27.87
C ASN A 861 -3.44 25.79 26.84
N THR A 862 -3.18 25.58 25.55
CA THR A 862 -3.77 26.35 24.44
C THR A 862 -4.33 25.40 23.39
N LEU A 863 -5.60 25.56 23.03
CA LEU A 863 -6.26 24.79 21.98
C LEU A 863 -6.99 25.73 21.03
N GLU A 864 -6.42 25.96 19.85
CA GLU A 864 -7.02 26.76 18.78
C GLU A 864 -7.42 25.86 17.61
N LEU A 865 -8.73 25.79 17.36
CA LEU A 865 -9.40 24.97 16.33
C LEU A 865 -10.38 25.82 15.48
N LYS A 866 -10.22 27.15 15.44
CA LYS A 866 -11.11 28.05 14.70
C LYS A 866 -11.04 27.86 13.17
N ASN A 867 -12.14 28.15 12.47
CA ASN A 867 -12.18 28.13 10.99
C ASN A 867 -11.65 26.82 10.37
N LEU A 868 -12.03 25.70 10.99
CA LEU A 868 -11.78 24.33 10.53
C LEU A 868 -13.07 23.64 10.01
N ASP A 869 -14.16 24.40 9.84
CA ASP A 869 -15.47 23.89 9.41
C ASP A 869 -16.05 22.77 10.32
N LEU A 870 -15.58 22.66 11.58
CA LEU A 870 -15.98 21.59 12.50
C LEU A 870 -17.48 21.68 12.86
N GLU A 871 -18.22 20.57 12.76
CA GLU A 871 -19.65 20.52 13.10
C GLU A 871 -19.94 20.06 14.54
N HIS A 872 -18.93 19.50 15.20
CA HIS A 872 -18.96 18.95 16.56
C HIS A 872 -17.61 19.21 17.24
N LEU A 873 -17.58 19.21 18.58
CA LEU A 873 -16.34 19.31 19.34
C LEU A 873 -15.58 17.96 19.30
N PRO A 874 -14.32 17.94 18.80
CA PRO A 874 -13.55 16.73 18.52
C PRO A 874 -12.98 16.06 19.78
N PHE A 875 -13.62 16.25 20.94
CA PHE A 875 -13.12 15.78 22.23
C PHE A 875 -13.82 14.46 22.58
N ALA A 876 -13.06 13.37 22.69
CA ALA A 876 -13.57 12.09 23.15
C ALA A 876 -13.87 12.12 24.66
N ASP A 877 -13.05 12.84 25.41
CA ASP A 877 -13.20 13.11 26.84
C ASP A 877 -13.14 14.62 27.13
N THR A 878 -13.55 15.06 28.32
CA THR A 878 -13.41 16.46 28.78
C THR A 878 -12.71 16.58 30.14
N GLU A 879 -12.37 15.45 30.76
CA GLU A 879 -11.76 15.35 32.09
C GLU A 879 -10.23 15.47 32.02
N SER A 880 -9.63 15.20 30.86
CA SER A 880 -8.18 15.17 30.65
C SER A 880 -7.56 16.54 30.45
N PHE A 881 -8.29 17.54 29.96
CA PHE A 881 -7.81 18.89 29.61
C PHE A 881 -7.48 19.78 30.83
N LYS A 882 -6.91 19.21 31.89
CA LYS A 882 -6.73 19.79 33.24
C LYS A 882 -5.83 21.03 33.32
N ALA A 883 -5.00 21.26 32.30
CA ALA A 883 -4.10 22.42 32.21
C ALA A 883 -4.58 23.53 31.26
N LEU A 884 -5.75 23.35 30.63
CA LEU A 884 -6.26 24.23 29.57
C LEU A 884 -6.53 25.64 30.11
N LYS A 885 -6.10 26.66 29.37
CA LYS A 885 -6.24 28.08 29.74
C LYS A 885 -7.00 28.86 28.68
N THR A 886 -6.69 28.61 27.42
CA THR A 886 -7.26 29.26 26.25
C THR A 886 -7.84 28.21 25.31
N LEU A 887 -9.11 28.38 24.94
CA LEU A 887 -9.83 27.53 23.99
C LEU A 887 -10.48 28.41 22.91
N ASP A 888 -10.06 28.28 21.66
CA ASP A 888 -10.68 28.98 20.54
C ASP A 888 -11.25 27.98 19.53
N ILE A 889 -12.57 27.89 19.54
CA ILE A 889 -13.43 27.03 18.71
C ILE A 889 -14.40 27.88 17.87
N SER A 890 -14.14 29.19 17.77
CA SER A 890 -14.94 30.15 16.99
C SER A 890 -14.89 29.88 15.48
N GLU A 891 -15.77 30.51 14.70
CA GLU A 891 -15.73 30.48 13.23
C GLU A 891 -15.87 29.05 12.62
N ASN A 892 -16.53 28.14 13.32
CA ASN A 892 -16.79 26.75 12.88
C ASN A 892 -18.28 26.55 12.51
N ARG A 893 -18.80 25.32 12.58
CA ARG A 893 -20.19 24.91 12.28
C ARG A 893 -20.89 24.25 13.48
N ILE A 894 -20.38 24.47 14.70
CA ILE A 894 -20.82 23.74 15.89
C ILE A 894 -22.11 24.34 16.45
N ASP A 895 -23.07 23.48 16.82
CA ASP A 895 -24.34 23.90 17.41
C ASP A 895 -24.29 23.89 18.95
N PHE A 896 -24.20 25.09 19.54
CA PHE A 896 -24.22 25.33 20.99
C PHE A 896 -25.61 25.66 21.55
N SER A 897 -26.68 25.25 20.86
CA SER A 897 -28.05 25.35 21.37
C SER A 897 -28.23 24.62 22.70
N ASN A 898 -29.16 25.10 23.52
CA ASN A 898 -29.35 24.58 24.88
C ASN A 898 -29.74 23.09 24.86
N GLY A 899 -28.87 22.24 25.43
CA GLY A 899 -29.09 20.80 25.54
C GLY A 899 -28.32 19.92 24.54
N THR A 900 -27.63 20.49 23.54
CA THR A 900 -26.77 19.70 22.64
C THR A 900 -25.58 19.11 23.39
N GLU A 901 -24.99 18.02 22.86
CA GLU A 901 -23.79 17.43 23.45
C GLU A 901 -22.58 18.37 23.38
N ASP A 902 -22.48 19.20 22.34
CA ASP A 902 -21.41 20.19 22.24
C ASP A 902 -21.56 21.33 23.25
N ALA A 903 -22.80 21.77 23.54
CA ALA A 903 -23.05 22.70 24.64
C ALA A 903 -22.66 22.10 26.00
N LYS A 904 -22.99 20.81 26.25
CA LYS A 904 -22.60 20.08 27.47
C LYS A 904 -21.08 19.93 27.60
N LYS A 905 -20.38 19.51 26.53
CA LYS A 905 -18.91 19.43 26.48
C LYS A 905 -18.27 20.79 26.78
N LEU A 906 -18.77 21.86 26.15
CA LEU A 906 -18.26 23.22 26.35
C LEU A 906 -18.50 23.72 27.78
N GLN A 907 -19.66 23.46 28.37
CA GLN A 907 -19.95 23.80 29.77
C GLN A 907 -19.05 23.06 30.77
N LYS A 908 -18.69 21.80 30.50
CA LYS A 908 -17.68 21.09 31.31
C LYS A 908 -16.31 21.78 31.24
N LEU A 909 -15.85 22.13 30.04
CA LEU A 909 -14.54 22.77 29.84
C LEU A 909 -14.45 24.19 30.45
N LYS A 910 -15.58 24.89 30.63
CA LYS A 910 -15.66 26.16 31.38
C LYS A 910 -15.32 26.05 32.87
N ALA A 911 -15.27 24.84 33.45
CA ALA A 911 -14.77 24.64 34.80
C ALA A 911 -13.22 24.67 34.87
N THR A 912 -12.54 24.58 33.72
CA THR A 912 -11.08 24.37 33.64
C THR A 912 -10.38 25.49 32.87
N ALA A 913 -10.90 25.89 31.71
CA ALA A 913 -10.31 26.94 30.86
C ALA A 913 -10.75 28.35 31.29
N GLY A 914 -9.83 29.32 31.20
CA GLY A 914 -10.03 30.70 31.66
C GLY A 914 -10.55 31.66 30.60
N GLU A 915 -10.13 31.49 29.35
CA GLU A 915 -10.60 32.26 28.18
C GLU A 915 -11.11 31.29 27.12
N ILE A 916 -12.35 31.49 26.67
CA ILE A 916 -12.99 30.61 25.67
C ILE A 916 -13.73 31.45 24.62
N LEU A 917 -13.36 31.25 23.35
CA LEU A 917 -14.00 31.84 22.17
C LEU A 917 -14.76 30.74 21.41
N PHE A 918 -16.04 30.97 21.15
CA PHE A 918 -16.95 29.97 20.54
C PHE A 918 -18.04 30.60 19.65
N ASP A 919 -17.92 31.88 19.34
CA ASP A 919 -18.82 32.67 18.52
C ASP A 919 -18.60 32.47 17.01
N LYS A 920 -19.43 33.14 16.19
CA LYS A 920 -19.41 33.12 14.72
C LYS A 920 -19.59 31.73 14.09
N GLN A 921 -20.27 30.82 14.77
CA GLN A 921 -20.63 29.51 14.22
C GLN A 921 -21.55 29.69 13.01
N LYS A 922 -21.44 28.78 12.03
CA LYS A 922 -22.31 28.68 10.85
C LYS A 922 -22.89 27.26 10.76
N PRO A 923 -23.73 26.83 11.72
CA PRO A 923 -24.13 25.44 11.84
C PRO A 923 -24.93 25.00 10.63
N ARG A 924 -24.55 23.85 10.08
CA ARG A 924 -25.08 23.34 8.83
C ARG A 924 -26.51 22.84 8.98
N ALA A 925 -27.31 23.06 7.95
CA ALA A 925 -28.63 22.48 7.79
C ALA A 925 -28.56 21.04 7.28
N TYR A 926 -29.21 20.14 8.01
CA TYR A 926 -29.51 18.76 7.65
C TYR A 926 -31.01 18.53 7.53
N MET A 927 -31.41 17.65 6.61
CA MET A 927 -32.82 17.49 6.25
C MET A 927 -33.63 16.52 7.15
N VAL A 928 -32.99 15.72 8.01
CA VAL A 928 -33.68 14.58 8.66
C VAL A 928 -33.22 14.35 10.10
N ASN A 929 -34.13 14.49 11.07
CA ASN A 929 -34.62 13.36 11.90
C ASN A 929 -35.98 13.69 12.57
N GLY A 930 -36.91 14.24 11.78
CA GLY A 930 -38.24 14.65 12.24
C GLY A 930 -39.32 13.56 12.14
N GLU A 931 -40.58 13.93 12.41
CA GLU A 931 -41.72 13.00 12.45
C GLU A 931 -41.83 12.15 11.18
N LYS A 932 -41.82 10.82 11.36
CA LYS A 932 -41.98 9.84 10.27
C LYS A 932 -43.44 9.61 9.87
N LYS A 933 -44.40 10.21 10.59
CA LYS A 933 -45.85 10.06 10.36
C LYS A 933 -46.54 11.40 10.66
N PHE A 934 -47.24 11.98 9.70
CA PHE A 934 -48.08 13.17 9.90
C PHE A 934 -49.56 12.76 9.91
N LYS A 935 -50.35 13.12 10.93
CA LYS A 935 -51.81 12.89 10.93
C LYS A 935 -52.56 14.16 10.52
N LEU A 936 -53.41 14.06 9.49
CA LEU A 936 -54.27 15.11 8.97
C LEU A 936 -55.75 14.71 9.12
N THR A 937 -56.64 15.69 9.26
CA THR A 937 -58.09 15.45 9.27
C THR A 937 -58.66 15.45 7.87
N VAL A 938 -59.65 14.57 7.60
CA VAL A 938 -60.50 14.66 6.40
C VAL A 938 -61.10 16.07 6.29
N SER A 939 -61.13 16.61 5.07
CA SER A 939 -61.38 18.03 4.79
C SER A 939 -62.14 18.23 3.49
N THR A 940 -62.81 19.38 3.36
CA THR A 940 -63.43 19.82 2.10
C THR A 940 -62.43 20.47 1.12
N ALA A 941 -61.17 20.65 1.54
CA ALA A 941 -60.09 20.99 0.63
C ALA A 941 -59.69 19.76 -0.21
N SER A 942 -59.53 19.93 -1.54
CA SER A 942 -59.39 18.80 -2.46
C SER A 942 -58.09 18.01 -2.29
N ALA A 943 -56.97 18.69 -2.02
CA ALA A 943 -55.66 18.08 -1.80
C ALA A 943 -54.68 19.05 -1.13
N ILE A 944 -53.53 18.54 -0.71
CA ILE A 944 -52.36 19.30 -0.23
C ILE A 944 -51.09 18.83 -0.95
N THR A 945 -50.28 19.76 -1.47
CA THR A 945 -49.00 19.44 -2.13
C THR A 945 -47.95 18.96 -1.12
N VAL A 946 -47.08 18.01 -1.51
CA VAL A 946 -45.99 17.48 -0.67
C VAL A 946 -45.04 18.57 -0.13
N ASP A 947 -44.81 19.66 -0.88
CA ASP A 947 -44.00 20.80 -0.43
C ASP A 947 -44.52 21.52 0.83
N ASN A 948 -45.80 21.34 1.18
CA ASN A 948 -46.42 21.94 2.37
C ASN A 948 -46.10 21.18 3.66
N PHE A 949 -45.64 19.93 3.60
CA PHE A 949 -45.10 19.21 4.76
C PHE A 949 -43.75 19.80 5.23
N SER A 950 -43.19 20.74 4.45
CA SER A 950 -42.41 21.91 4.89
C SER A 950 -41.43 21.71 6.04
N MET A 951 -40.71 20.58 6.04
CA MET A 951 -39.70 20.23 7.02
C MET A 951 -38.75 21.42 7.29
N GLY A 952 -38.66 21.83 8.55
CA GLY A 952 -37.53 22.62 9.03
C GLY A 952 -36.25 21.79 9.00
N ALA A 953 -35.11 22.46 9.07
CA ALA A 953 -33.82 21.78 9.08
C ALA A 953 -33.38 21.46 10.50
N TYR A 954 -32.57 20.41 10.65
CA TYR A 954 -31.85 20.08 11.87
C TYR A 954 -30.40 20.56 11.77
N THR A 955 -29.77 20.87 12.90
CA THR A 955 -28.30 21.00 12.97
C THR A 955 -27.63 19.63 13.09
N SER A 956 -26.29 19.59 12.94
CA SER A 956 -25.46 18.45 13.36
C SER A 956 -25.78 18.01 14.81
N GLY A 957 -25.93 18.97 15.72
CA GLY A 957 -26.29 18.81 17.14
C GLY A 957 -27.74 18.39 17.42
N GLY A 958 -28.61 18.34 16.40
CA GLY A 958 -30.01 17.90 16.52
C GLY A 958 -31.03 18.99 16.87
N THR A 959 -30.66 20.27 16.84
CA THR A 959 -31.59 21.39 17.04
C THR A 959 -32.47 21.57 15.81
N TYR A 960 -33.79 21.56 16.01
CA TYR A 960 -34.77 21.84 14.96
C TYR A 960 -34.93 23.34 14.71
N ILE A 961 -34.83 23.75 13.45
CA ILE A 961 -34.92 25.14 12.98
C ILE A 961 -36.09 25.23 12.00
N GLN A 962 -37.16 25.91 12.41
CA GLN A 962 -38.37 26.08 11.59
C GLN A 962 -38.04 26.75 10.24
N ARG A 963 -38.64 26.22 9.16
CA ARG A 963 -38.45 26.73 7.78
C ARG A 963 -38.81 28.22 7.67
N GLY A 964 -37.90 29.01 7.09
CA GLY A 964 -38.08 30.45 6.83
C GLY A 964 -37.21 31.36 7.71
N GLU A 965 -37.06 32.63 7.28
CA GLU A 965 -36.19 33.61 7.93
C GLU A 965 -36.50 33.80 9.43
N ALA A 966 -37.78 33.77 9.83
CA ALA A 966 -38.18 33.95 11.23
C ALA A 966 -37.69 32.81 12.15
N GLY A 967 -37.79 31.55 11.71
CA GLY A 967 -37.30 30.40 12.47
C GLY A 967 -35.77 30.39 12.57
N PHE A 968 -35.10 30.73 11.46
CA PHE A 968 -33.65 30.87 11.44
C PHE A 968 -33.13 32.12 12.19
N GLN A 969 -33.91 33.20 12.27
CA GLN A 969 -33.59 34.36 13.13
C GLN A 969 -33.62 33.97 14.61
N ALA A 970 -34.64 33.22 15.06
CA ALA A 970 -34.71 32.71 16.43
C ALA A 970 -33.51 31.79 16.76
N PHE A 971 -33.07 30.98 15.80
CA PHE A 971 -31.82 30.20 15.94
C PHE A 971 -30.58 31.10 16.02
N ARG A 972 -30.45 32.11 15.14
CA ARG A 972 -29.31 33.06 15.14
C ARG A 972 -29.21 33.89 16.41
N GLU A 973 -30.33 34.19 17.05
CA GLU A 973 -30.42 34.90 18.33
C GLU A 973 -30.21 33.99 19.56
N SER A 974 -30.02 32.68 19.36
CA SER A 974 -29.80 31.71 20.44
C SER A 974 -28.45 31.88 21.14
N LYS A 975 -28.43 31.58 22.45
CA LYS A 975 -27.32 31.93 23.35
C LYS A 975 -26.95 30.78 24.28
N LEU A 976 -25.65 30.60 24.48
CA LEU A 976 -25.09 29.79 25.55
C LEU A 976 -24.42 30.71 26.58
N ASP A 977 -24.84 30.61 27.84
CA ASP A 977 -24.39 31.45 28.96
C ASP A 977 -24.42 32.96 28.67
N GLY A 978 -25.43 33.40 27.91
CA GLY A 978 -25.67 34.80 27.53
C GLY A 978 -24.95 35.28 26.26
N ILE A 979 -24.01 34.51 25.73
CA ILE A 979 -23.27 34.82 24.49
C ILE A 979 -23.99 34.20 23.29
N ALA A 980 -24.24 34.98 22.24
CA ALA A 980 -24.77 34.46 20.97
C ALA A 980 -23.63 33.76 20.20
N PHE A 981 -23.87 32.52 19.78
CA PHE A 981 -22.82 31.70 19.16
C PHE A 981 -22.86 31.70 17.64
N VAL A 982 -24.02 31.94 17.01
CA VAL A 982 -24.15 31.99 15.54
C VAL A 982 -23.62 33.32 14.99
N ASP A 983 -22.97 33.32 13.83
CA ASP A 983 -22.50 34.54 13.15
C ASP A 983 -23.68 35.45 12.75
N GLU A 984 -23.60 36.73 13.10
CA GLU A 984 -24.59 37.75 12.74
C GLU A 984 -24.77 37.89 11.22
N THR A 985 -23.71 37.65 10.44
CA THR A 985 -23.75 37.72 8.98
C THR A 985 -24.26 36.43 8.33
N TYR A 986 -24.45 35.34 9.07
CA TYR A 986 -24.95 34.09 8.50
C TYR A 986 -26.42 34.26 8.14
N SER A 987 -26.73 34.13 6.85
CA SER A 987 -28.07 34.41 6.30
C SER A 987 -28.93 33.14 6.18
N TYR A 988 -30.26 33.28 6.24
CA TYR A 988 -31.14 32.13 6.00
C TYR A 988 -30.91 31.53 4.61
N GLN A 989 -30.56 32.37 3.63
CA GLN A 989 -30.24 31.91 2.28
C GLN A 989 -28.97 31.04 2.26
N GLU A 990 -27.99 31.29 3.14
CA GLU A 990 -26.77 30.48 3.25
C GLU A 990 -26.95 29.23 4.09
N PHE A 991 -27.80 29.27 5.11
CA PHE A 991 -28.24 28.09 5.85
C PHE A 991 -29.02 27.14 4.94
N ALA A 992 -30.00 27.67 4.19
CA ALA A 992 -30.85 26.89 3.29
C ALA A 992 -30.21 26.52 1.94
N LYS A 993 -29.01 27.01 1.60
CA LYS A 993 -28.23 26.53 0.42
C LYS A 993 -28.04 25.02 0.39
N ALA A 994 -28.05 24.36 1.55
CA ALA A 994 -27.95 22.90 1.65
C ALA A 994 -29.20 22.16 1.13
N TYR A 995 -30.39 22.78 1.15
CA TYR A 995 -31.68 22.10 0.92
C TYR A 995 -32.71 22.88 0.10
N PHE A 996 -32.33 23.94 -0.62
CA PHE A 996 -33.26 24.70 -1.47
C PHE A 996 -33.80 23.86 -2.65
N PHE A 997 -34.99 23.29 -2.46
CA PHE A 997 -35.85 22.82 -3.55
C PHE A 997 -36.24 23.99 -4.46
N LYS A 998 -36.20 23.76 -5.78
CA LYS A 998 -36.81 24.65 -6.78
C LYS A 998 -37.30 23.81 -7.95
N GLU A 999 -38.59 23.92 -8.27
CA GLU A 999 -39.22 23.17 -9.36
C GLU A 999 -38.52 23.43 -10.71
N LEU A 1000 -38.33 22.35 -11.50
CA LEU A 1000 -38.00 22.44 -12.92
C LEU A 1000 -39.24 22.86 -13.72
N LYS A 1001 -39.51 24.17 -13.80
CA LYS A 1001 -40.55 24.69 -14.69
C LYS A 1001 -40.08 24.74 -16.13
N GLU A 1002 -40.54 23.74 -16.89
CA GLU A 1002 -40.66 23.72 -18.36
C GLU A 1002 -39.47 24.27 -19.16
N GLY A 1003 -38.45 23.42 -19.35
CA GLY A 1003 -37.72 23.37 -20.61
C GLY A 1003 -36.84 24.58 -20.96
N LYS A 1004 -36.36 25.35 -19.97
CA LYS A 1004 -35.29 26.35 -20.20
C LYS A 1004 -34.18 26.23 -19.17
N GLU A 1005 -33.00 25.87 -19.66
CA GLU A 1005 -31.76 26.03 -18.91
C GLU A 1005 -31.55 27.51 -18.57
N VAL A 1006 -31.12 27.77 -17.34
CA VAL A 1006 -30.59 29.06 -16.91
C VAL A 1006 -29.24 28.78 -16.29
N GLU A 1007 -28.19 29.42 -16.80
CA GLU A 1007 -26.81 29.10 -16.43
C GLU A 1007 -26.57 29.26 -14.91
N ASN A 1008 -25.98 28.20 -14.33
CA ASN A 1008 -25.06 28.29 -13.20
C ASN A 1008 -25.61 28.77 -11.84
N THR A 1009 -26.85 28.40 -11.48
CA THR A 1009 -27.28 28.37 -10.06
C THR A 1009 -28.02 27.07 -9.71
N ALA A 1010 -27.50 26.34 -8.71
CA ALA A 1010 -28.13 25.21 -8.01
C ALA A 1010 -29.01 24.26 -8.86
N ILE A 1011 -28.40 23.17 -9.35
CA ILE A 1011 -29.12 22.04 -9.99
C ILE A 1011 -30.23 21.56 -9.05
N ALA A 1012 -31.46 21.44 -9.57
CA ALA A 1012 -32.59 20.84 -8.85
C ALA A 1012 -32.32 19.33 -8.66
N ARG A 1013 -31.82 18.96 -7.48
CA ARG A 1013 -31.36 17.59 -7.20
C ARG A 1013 -32.46 16.61 -6.79
N TYR A 1014 -33.62 17.07 -6.33
CA TYR A 1014 -34.58 16.21 -5.63
C TYR A 1014 -35.97 16.19 -6.25
N SER A 1015 -36.63 15.03 -6.16
CA SER A 1015 -38.03 14.79 -6.51
C SER A 1015 -38.75 14.04 -5.39
N PHE A 1016 -40.07 13.90 -5.53
CA PHE A 1016 -40.91 13.13 -4.59
C PHE A 1016 -41.64 12.01 -5.34
N ARG A 1017 -41.78 10.85 -4.69
CA ARG A 1017 -42.71 9.79 -5.11
C ARG A 1017 -43.71 9.58 -3.97
N THR A 1018 -45.00 9.73 -4.27
CA THR A 1018 -46.09 9.49 -3.31
C THR A 1018 -46.73 8.15 -3.64
N VAL A 1019 -46.92 7.29 -2.65
CA VAL A 1019 -47.53 5.96 -2.80
C VAL A 1019 -48.71 5.85 -1.83
N ASN A 1020 -49.89 5.46 -2.28
CA ASN A 1020 -51.07 5.29 -1.42
C ASN A 1020 -51.12 3.90 -0.73
N HIS A 1021 -52.19 3.59 0.03
CA HIS A 1021 -52.35 2.29 0.67
C HIS A 1021 -52.40 1.10 -0.32
N THR A 1022 -52.85 1.32 -1.57
CA THR A 1022 -52.86 0.29 -2.64
C THR A 1022 -51.53 0.15 -3.37
N GLY A 1023 -50.42 0.65 -2.80
CA GLY A 1023 -49.09 0.53 -3.42
C GLY A 1023 -48.95 1.25 -4.76
N THR A 1024 -49.90 2.14 -5.08
CA THR A 1024 -50.00 2.83 -6.37
C THR A 1024 -49.33 4.19 -6.26
N ASP A 1025 -48.45 4.50 -7.22
CA ASP A 1025 -47.86 5.84 -7.34
C ASP A 1025 -48.95 6.89 -7.65
N VAL A 1026 -48.92 8.00 -6.93
CA VAL A 1026 -49.77 9.17 -7.15
C VAL A 1026 -48.91 10.44 -7.25
N ASP A 1027 -49.49 11.52 -7.77
CA ASP A 1027 -48.80 12.80 -7.96
C ASP A 1027 -48.25 13.41 -6.65
N ASN A 1028 -47.59 14.56 -6.76
CA ASN A 1028 -47.11 15.35 -5.61
C ASN A 1028 -48.23 15.97 -4.75
N GLN A 1029 -49.46 15.45 -4.81
CA GLN A 1029 -50.65 15.89 -4.10
C GLN A 1029 -51.25 14.75 -3.28
N ILE A 1030 -51.47 15.03 -1.99
CA ILE A 1030 -52.14 14.15 -1.04
C ILE A 1030 -53.61 14.57 -0.93
N SER A 1031 -54.53 13.66 -1.23
CA SER A 1031 -55.98 13.92 -1.11
C SER A 1031 -56.36 14.06 0.37
N LEU A 1032 -57.30 14.94 0.68
CA LEU A 1032 -57.86 15.10 2.03
C LEU A 1032 -59.33 14.67 2.11
N ALA A 1033 -59.88 14.07 1.05
CA ALA A 1033 -61.32 13.84 0.90
C ALA A 1033 -61.88 12.60 1.64
N GLU A 1034 -61.04 11.62 1.99
CA GLU A 1034 -61.43 10.39 2.69
C GLU A 1034 -60.28 9.84 3.55
N ASP A 1035 -60.55 8.85 4.40
CA ASP A 1035 -59.51 8.16 5.19
C ASP A 1035 -58.48 7.51 4.24
N GLU A 1036 -57.18 7.77 4.37
CA GLU A 1036 -56.15 7.28 3.44
C GLU A 1036 -54.76 7.30 4.09
N SER A 1037 -53.84 6.45 3.62
CA SER A 1037 -52.45 6.39 4.11
C SER A 1037 -51.47 6.50 2.95
N TYR A 1038 -50.66 7.54 2.96
CA TYR A 1038 -49.62 7.78 1.96
C TYR A 1038 -48.23 7.52 2.54
N THR A 1039 -47.36 6.90 1.75
CA THR A 1039 -45.90 6.91 1.92
C THR A 1039 -45.32 7.93 0.93
N VAL A 1040 -44.53 8.88 1.40
CA VAL A 1040 -43.79 9.85 0.57
C VAL A 1040 -42.31 9.51 0.64
N GLN A 1041 -41.69 9.23 -0.50
CA GLN A 1041 -40.25 9.07 -0.68
C GLN A 1041 -39.65 10.35 -1.28
N VAL A 1042 -38.49 10.77 -0.78
CA VAL A 1042 -37.67 11.87 -1.31
C VAL A 1042 -36.49 11.27 -2.04
N LEU A 1043 -36.36 11.54 -3.34
CA LEU A 1043 -35.37 10.93 -4.23
C LEU A 1043 -34.36 11.98 -4.71
N GLU A 1044 -33.06 11.64 -4.74
CA GLU A 1044 -31.99 12.44 -5.34
C GLU A 1044 -31.66 11.94 -6.75
N LYS A 1045 -31.64 12.85 -7.73
CA LYS A 1045 -31.15 12.61 -9.09
C LYS A 1045 -29.61 12.60 -9.08
N VAL A 1046 -29.03 11.43 -8.92
CA VAL A 1046 -27.58 11.19 -8.91
C VAL A 1046 -27.10 10.91 -10.33
N LYS A 1047 -26.24 11.77 -10.88
CA LYS A 1047 -25.69 11.61 -12.23
C LYS A 1047 -24.74 10.40 -12.29
N ARG A 1048 -25.02 9.41 -13.15
CA ARG A 1048 -24.09 8.29 -13.41
C ARG A 1048 -22.78 8.82 -13.98
N LYS A 1049 -21.68 8.51 -13.28
CA LYS A 1049 -20.32 8.98 -13.57
C LYS A 1049 -19.95 8.72 -15.03
N GLY A 1050 -19.61 9.78 -15.78
CA GLY A 1050 -19.22 9.68 -17.19
C GLY A 1050 -20.36 9.65 -18.23
N THR A 1051 -21.63 9.65 -17.81
CA THR A 1051 -22.81 9.64 -18.70
C THR A 1051 -23.63 10.92 -18.59
N GLU A 1052 -24.76 11.02 -19.31
CA GLU A 1052 -25.79 12.05 -19.07
C GLU A 1052 -27.02 11.52 -18.31
N VAL A 1053 -27.00 10.26 -17.88
CA VAL A 1053 -28.09 9.59 -17.15
C VAL A 1053 -28.06 9.96 -15.67
N TYR A 1054 -29.23 10.05 -15.05
CA TYR A 1054 -29.40 10.28 -13.60
C TYR A 1054 -30.28 9.18 -13.00
N ASP A 1055 -29.76 8.49 -11.98
CA ASP A 1055 -30.52 7.54 -11.16
C ASP A 1055 -31.27 8.25 -10.02
N ASP A 1056 -32.30 7.61 -9.47
CA ASP A 1056 -32.96 8.04 -8.23
C ASP A 1056 -32.37 7.31 -7.01
N LYS A 1057 -31.73 8.05 -6.10
CA LYS A 1057 -31.34 7.56 -4.77
C LYS A 1057 -32.39 7.99 -3.74
N GLU A 1058 -33.06 7.06 -3.07
CA GLU A 1058 -33.93 7.43 -1.95
C GLU A 1058 -33.09 8.00 -0.79
N CYS A 1059 -33.39 9.23 -0.38
CA CYS A 1059 -32.71 9.94 0.70
C CYS A 1059 -33.50 9.95 2.00
N PHE A 1060 -34.83 9.92 1.93
CA PHE A 1060 -35.72 9.93 3.08
C PHE A 1060 -37.11 9.41 2.72
N ARG A 1061 -37.87 8.92 3.71
CA ARG A 1061 -39.31 8.62 3.57
C ARG A 1061 -40.09 8.94 4.84
N PHE A 1062 -41.34 9.35 4.66
CA PHE A 1062 -42.31 9.60 5.72
C PHE A 1062 -43.70 9.12 5.32
N GLU A 1063 -44.60 8.99 6.29
CA GLU A 1063 -46.01 8.67 6.07
C GLU A 1063 -46.90 9.89 6.32
N VAL A 1064 -48.05 9.92 5.63
CA VAL A 1064 -49.14 10.86 5.91
C VAL A 1064 -50.44 10.07 6.04
N ILE A 1065 -51.06 10.18 7.21
CA ILE A 1065 -52.30 9.52 7.59
C ILE A 1065 -53.40 10.57 7.52
N VAL A 1066 -54.37 10.37 6.63
CA VAL A 1066 -55.56 11.24 6.48
C VAL A 1066 -56.74 10.54 7.15
N GLY A 1067 -57.45 11.27 8.02
CA GLY A 1067 -58.53 10.69 8.82
C GLY A 1067 -58.01 9.63 9.77
N GLU A 1068 -58.65 8.47 9.85
CA GLU A 1068 -58.09 7.31 10.57
C GLU A 1068 -57.09 6.49 9.73
N GLY A 1069 -56.96 6.80 8.44
CA GLY A 1069 -56.06 6.13 7.51
C GLY A 1069 -56.58 4.81 6.98
N LYS A 1070 -55.80 4.22 6.07
CA LYS A 1070 -56.02 2.87 5.54
C LYS A 1070 -54.79 1.99 5.77
N GLU A 1071 -55.01 0.70 5.95
CA GLU A 1071 -53.93 -0.27 6.06
C GLU A 1071 -53.30 -0.55 4.68
N ARG A 1072 -51.97 -0.65 4.62
CA ARG A 1072 -51.23 -0.83 3.36
C ARG A 1072 -51.37 -2.27 2.87
N LEU A 1073 -51.59 -2.45 1.58
CA LEU A 1073 -51.53 -3.76 0.92
C LEU A 1073 -50.06 -4.16 0.67
N GLU A 1074 -49.72 -5.41 0.95
CA GLU A 1074 -48.45 -6.00 0.52
C GLU A 1074 -48.56 -6.56 -0.90
N ASN A 1075 -47.47 -6.53 -1.67
CA ASN A 1075 -47.37 -7.34 -2.88
C ASN A 1075 -47.06 -8.79 -2.48
N LEU A 1076 -48.05 -9.66 -2.62
CA LEU A 1076 -47.99 -11.07 -2.27
C LEU A 1076 -47.10 -11.89 -3.22
N THR A 1077 -46.84 -11.40 -4.44
CA THR A 1077 -45.92 -12.06 -5.37
C THR A 1077 -44.45 -11.74 -5.09
N GLN A 1078 -44.15 -10.54 -4.58
CA GLN A 1078 -42.79 -9.99 -4.63
C GLN A 1078 -41.76 -10.87 -3.88
N ASN A 1079 -40.77 -11.39 -4.60
CA ASN A 1079 -39.73 -12.32 -4.13
C ASN A 1079 -40.28 -13.56 -3.36
N LYS A 1080 -41.56 -13.92 -3.60
CA LYS A 1080 -42.28 -15.02 -2.95
C LYS A 1080 -42.93 -15.96 -3.95
N ALA A 1081 -43.46 -15.43 -5.06
CA ALA A 1081 -44.12 -16.22 -6.09
C ALA A 1081 -43.13 -16.95 -6.99
N GLY A 1082 -43.38 -18.23 -7.26
CA GLY A 1082 -42.61 -19.04 -8.20
C GLY A 1082 -43.45 -19.48 -9.39
N ILE A 1083 -42.97 -19.31 -10.62
CA ILE A 1083 -43.64 -19.86 -11.80
C ILE A 1083 -43.52 -21.38 -11.79
N ILE A 1084 -44.66 -22.07 -11.74
CA ILE A 1084 -44.73 -23.53 -11.68
C ILE A 1084 -45.00 -24.20 -13.03
N HIS A 1085 -45.69 -23.51 -13.96
CA HIS A 1085 -45.94 -23.96 -15.33
C HIS A 1085 -46.12 -22.75 -16.27
N SER A 1086 -45.80 -22.89 -17.55
CA SER A 1086 -46.05 -21.85 -18.56
C SER A 1086 -46.16 -22.45 -19.96
N SER A 1087 -46.73 -21.69 -20.91
CA SER A 1087 -46.75 -22.05 -22.34
C SER A 1087 -45.36 -22.08 -23.03
N PHE A 1088 -44.25 -21.93 -22.29
CA PHE A 1088 -42.90 -21.77 -22.85
C PHE A 1088 -41.87 -22.80 -22.36
N SER A 1089 -42.28 -23.75 -21.53
CA SER A 1089 -41.42 -24.75 -20.86
C SER A 1089 -40.61 -25.69 -21.78
N GLY A 1090 -40.86 -25.69 -23.10
CA GLY A 1090 -40.16 -26.57 -24.07
C GLY A 1090 -40.02 -26.02 -25.49
N GLY A 1091 -40.05 -24.70 -25.69
CA GLY A 1091 -40.07 -24.07 -27.02
C GLY A 1091 -38.80 -23.30 -27.43
N MET A 1092 -38.78 -22.76 -28.66
CA MET A 1092 -37.68 -21.94 -29.20
C MET A 1092 -37.34 -20.69 -28.37
N TYR A 1093 -38.31 -20.18 -27.59
CA TYR A 1093 -38.15 -19.02 -26.70
C TYR A 1093 -37.84 -19.38 -25.24
N SER A 1094 -37.67 -20.67 -24.92
CA SER A 1094 -37.41 -21.16 -23.55
C SER A 1094 -36.16 -20.57 -22.91
N TYR A 1095 -35.15 -20.16 -23.69
CA TYR A 1095 -33.93 -19.56 -23.16
C TYR A 1095 -34.18 -18.21 -22.46
N ASP A 1096 -34.89 -17.28 -23.12
CA ASP A 1096 -35.18 -15.95 -22.54
C ASP A 1096 -36.15 -16.07 -21.37
N PHE A 1097 -37.09 -17.02 -21.43
CA PHE A 1097 -37.97 -17.37 -20.31
C PHE A 1097 -37.18 -17.92 -19.11
N ASN A 1098 -36.32 -18.94 -19.29
CA ASN A 1098 -35.57 -19.54 -18.20
C ASN A 1098 -34.55 -18.58 -17.56
N GLN A 1099 -34.03 -17.61 -18.32
CA GLN A 1099 -33.16 -16.54 -17.81
C GLN A 1099 -33.89 -15.50 -16.95
N LYS A 1100 -35.20 -15.26 -17.18
CA LYS A 1100 -35.94 -14.08 -16.66
C LYS A 1100 -37.26 -14.39 -15.96
N LYS A 1101 -37.63 -15.66 -15.82
CA LYS A 1101 -38.91 -16.07 -15.22
C LYS A 1101 -39.13 -15.56 -13.79
N GLU A 1102 -38.07 -15.18 -13.06
CA GLU A 1102 -38.16 -14.60 -11.71
C GLU A 1102 -38.33 -13.07 -11.72
N THR A 1103 -37.96 -12.35 -12.80
CA THR A 1103 -37.98 -10.86 -12.79
C THR A 1103 -39.39 -10.28 -12.75
N ILE A 1104 -40.39 -11.07 -13.16
CA ILE A 1104 -41.82 -10.68 -13.12
C ILE A 1104 -42.35 -10.52 -11.69
N PHE A 1105 -41.57 -10.89 -10.68
CA PHE A 1105 -41.91 -10.79 -9.26
C PHE A 1105 -40.79 -10.17 -8.42
N ASP A 1106 -39.81 -9.48 -9.00
CA ASP A 1106 -38.70 -8.87 -8.23
C ASP A 1106 -39.08 -7.47 -7.67
N GLY A 1107 -40.10 -6.82 -8.25
CA GLY A 1107 -40.59 -5.47 -7.94
C GLY A 1107 -40.09 -4.37 -8.89
N VAL A 1108 -39.33 -4.70 -9.94
CA VAL A 1108 -38.75 -3.73 -10.88
C VAL A 1108 -39.76 -3.38 -11.98
N LYS A 1109 -40.55 -2.35 -11.69
CA LYS A 1109 -41.64 -1.84 -12.57
C LYS A 1109 -41.13 -1.16 -13.85
N GLU A 1110 -39.90 -0.65 -13.85
CA GLU A 1110 -39.22 -0.03 -15.02
C GLU A 1110 -37.79 -0.59 -15.23
N PRO A 1111 -37.66 -1.82 -15.75
CA PRO A 1111 -36.37 -2.48 -15.99
C PRO A 1111 -35.66 -1.88 -17.22
N LYS A 1112 -34.33 -2.07 -17.33
CA LYS A 1112 -33.55 -1.54 -18.47
C LYS A 1112 -33.91 -2.24 -19.78
N GLN A 1113 -33.43 -1.68 -20.89
CA GLN A 1113 -33.61 -2.24 -22.23
C GLN A 1113 -33.19 -3.72 -22.29
N GLY A 1114 -34.19 -4.59 -22.45
CA GLY A 1114 -34.04 -6.01 -22.67
C GLY A 1114 -34.07 -6.90 -21.41
N GLU A 1115 -34.08 -6.33 -20.20
CA GLU A 1115 -34.08 -7.07 -18.92
C GLU A 1115 -35.43 -7.75 -18.64
N ALA A 1116 -36.55 -7.11 -18.95
CA ALA A 1116 -37.90 -7.64 -18.74
C ALA A 1116 -38.15 -9.01 -19.41
N LEU A 1117 -38.96 -9.85 -18.77
CA LEU A 1117 -39.46 -11.12 -19.30
C LEU A 1117 -40.30 -10.90 -20.57
N ARG A 1118 -40.12 -11.75 -21.58
CA ARG A 1118 -40.78 -11.62 -22.89
C ARG A 1118 -41.60 -12.86 -23.19
N LEU A 1119 -42.89 -12.69 -23.46
CA LEU A 1119 -43.79 -13.76 -23.88
C LEU A 1119 -44.15 -13.57 -25.37
N GLY A 1120 -43.90 -14.59 -26.19
CA GLY A 1120 -44.12 -14.54 -27.64
C GLY A 1120 -45.26 -15.45 -28.10
N GLY A 1121 -46.21 -14.91 -28.86
CA GLY A 1121 -47.36 -15.67 -29.36
C GLY A 1121 -48.62 -14.81 -29.52
N SER A 1122 -49.71 -15.42 -29.99
CA SER A 1122 -51.03 -14.77 -30.03
C SER A 1122 -51.82 -14.94 -28.73
N GLU A 1123 -51.62 -16.05 -28.02
CA GLU A 1123 -52.19 -16.35 -26.71
C GLU A 1123 -51.15 -17.14 -25.89
N ALA A 1124 -51.00 -16.83 -24.59
CA ALA A 1124 -49.90 -17.32 -23.75
C ALA A 1124 -50.24 -17.26 -22.25
N TYR A 1125 -49.74 -18.19 -21.45
CA TYR A 1125 -50.04 -18.27 -20.01
C TYR A 1125 -48.82 -18.50 -19.10
N ILE A 1126 -48.95 -18.05 -17.85
CA ILE A 1126 -48.06 -18.33 -16.72
C ILE A 1126 -48.92 -18.77 -15.53
N ILE A 1127 -48.67 -19.98 -14.99
CA ILE A 1127 -49.21 -20.43 -13.70
C ILE A 1127 -48.12 -20.26 -12.63
N PHE A 1128 -48.46 -19.59 -11.53
CA PHE A 1128 -47.56 -19.31 -10.42
C PHE A 1128 -48.15 -19.73 -9.06
N ASP A 1129 -47.26 -20.04 -8.12
CA ASP A 1129 -47.54 -20.41 -6.73
C ASP A 1129 -47.10 -19.27 -5.81
N LEU A 1130 -48.00 -18.72 -4.99
CA LEU A 1130 -47.68 -17.68 -3.99
C LEU A 1130 -46.95 -18.22 -2.74
N GLY A 1131 -46.78 -19.53 -2.61
CA GLY A 1131 -46.13 -20.19 -1.49
C GLY A 1131 -47.09 -20.64 -0.38
N GLU A 1132 -46.55 -20.95 0.80
CA GLU A 1132 -47.33 -21.46 1.92
C GLU A 1132 -47.68 -20.36 2.93
N GLY A 1133 -48.97 -20.05 2.98
CA GLY A 1133 -49.59 -19.10 3.90
C GLY A 1133 -51.01 -18.77 3.43
N SER A 1134 -51.93 -18.51 4.35
CA SER A 1134 -53.26 -18.01 3.99
C SER A 1134 -53.21 -16.51 3.77
N ALA A 1135 -53.31 -16.06 2.52
CA ALA A 1135 -53.35 -14.65 2.15
C ALA A 1135 -54.65 -14.30 1.42
N VAL A 1136 -55.09 -13.05 1.60
CA VAL A 1136 -56.31 -12.48 1.03
C VAL A 1136 -55.92 -11.45 -0.03
N ALA A 1137 -56.11 -11.79 -1.30
CA ALA A 1137 -55.86 -10.88 -2.42
C ALA A 1137 -57.02 -9.89 -2.60
N LYS A 1138 -56.70 -8.59 -2.62
CA LYS A 1138 -57.67 -7.48 -2.65
C LYS A 1138 -57.56 -6.59 -3.89
N GLN A 1139 -56.46 -6.70 -4.63
CA GLN A 1139 -56.21 -5.98 -5.89
C GLN A 1139 -55.12 -6.74 -6.68
N TRP A 1140 -55.03 -6.49 -7.99
CA TRP A 1140 -53.89 -6.93 -8.80
C TRP A 1140 -53.44 -5.81 -9.74
N ILE A 1141 -52.16 -5.85 -10.14
CA ILE A 1141 -51.56 -4.92 -11.10
C ILE A 1141 -50.69 -5.69 -12.10
N PHE A 1142 -50.88 -5.44 -13.40
CA PHE A 1142 -50.08 -5.99 -14.49
C PHE A 1142 -49.36 -4.84 -15.21
N TYR A 1143 -48.03 -4.88 -15.29
CA TYR A 1143 -47.21 -3.87 -15.97
C TYR A 1143 -46.87 -4.26 -17.43
N ASN A 1144 -46.76 -3.27 -18.32
CA ASN A 1144 -46.44 -3.42 -19.74
C ASN A 1144 -45.52 -2.29 -20.21
N ALA A 1145 -44.25 -2.60 -20.54
CA ALA A 1145 -43.20 -1.58 -20.75
C ALA A 1145 -42.66 -1.46 -22.18
N TYR A 1146 -43.38 -1.93 -23.20
CA TYR A 1146 -42.90 -1.96 -24.61
C TYR A 1146 -42.24 -0.63 -25.07
N LYS A 1147 -42.83 0.50 -24.68
CA LYS A 1147 -42.39 1.86 -25.05
C LYS A 1147 -41.00 2.23 -24.50
N ASN A 1148 -40.74 1.96 -23.22
CA ASN A 1148 -39.48 2.34 -22.56
C ASN A 1148 -38.33 1.39 -22.94
N VAL A 1149 -38.65 0.16 -23.36
CA VAL A 1149 -37.67 -0.92 -23.58
C VAL A 1149 -37.21 -1.04 -25.04
N TYR A 1150 -38.00 -0.59 -26.04
CA TYR A 1150 -37.67 -0.77 -27.47
C TYR A 1150 -37.75 0.47 -28.37
N GLY A 1151 -38.25 1.61 -27.89
CA GLY A 1151 -38.01 2.93 -28.51
C GLY A 1151 -38.56 3.18 -29.93
N ASN A 1152 -39.47 2.35 -30.45
CA ASN A 1152 -40.03 2.50 -31.81
C ASN A 1152 -41.56 2.44 -31.84
N THR A 1153 -42.18 3.00 -32.89
CA THR A 1153 -43.55 3.53 -32.85
C THR A 1153 -44.64 2.56 -33.30
N ALA A 1154 -44.87 1.50 -32.52
CA ALA A 1154 -46.09 0.70 -32.59
C ALA A 1154 -46.82 0.74 -31.23
N ARG A 1155 -48.11 1.11 -31.23
CA ARG A 1155 -48.98 1.04 -30.05
C ARG A 1155 -49.78 -0.26 -30.13
N GLU A 1156 -49.48 -1.20 -29.25
CA GLU A 1156 -50.02 -2.56 -29.32
C GLU A 1156 -51.01 -2.86 -28.20
N THR A 1157 -52.12 -3.48 -28.60
CA THR A 1157 -53.26 -3.78 -27.74
C THR A 1157 -53.09 -5.18 -27.16
N VAL A 1158 -52.91 -5.26 -25.84
CA VAL A 1158 -52.91 -6.52 -25.08
C VAL A 1158 -54.29 -6.71 -24.46
N ASP A 1159 -54.84 -7.91 -24.59
CA ASP A 1159 -56.05 -8.37 -23.89
C ASP A 1159 -55.62 -9.51 -22.95
N GLY A 1160 -56.14 -9.57 -21.72
CA GLY A 1160 -55.61 -10.46 -20.67
C GLY A 1160 -56.59 -10.78 -19.55
N GLU A 1161 -56.34 -11.89 -18.85
CA GLU A 1161 -57.20 -12.44 -17.80
C GLU A 1161 -56.36 -12.90 -16.60
N LEU A 1162 -56.90 -12.73 -15.39
CA LEU A 1162 -56.35 -13.32 -14.17
C LEU A 1162 -57.29 -14.42 -13.66
N TRP A 1163 -56.71 -15.58 -13.34
CA TRP A 1163 -57.41 -16.76 -12.85
C TRP A 1163 -56.77 -17.27 -11.56
N TYR A 1164 -57.54 -17.96 -10.73
CA TYR A 1164 -57.09 -18.60 -9.49
C TYR A 1164 -57.61 -20.04 -9.38
N TYR A 1165 -56.87 -20.90 -8.68
CA TYR A 1165 -57.21 -22.32 -8.55
C TYR A 1165 -57.86 -22.63 -7.20
N THR A 1166 -58.94 -23.41 -7.25
CA THR A 1166 -59.76 -23.84 -6.10
C THR A 1166 -59.87 -25.37 -5.98
N GLY A 1167 -59.17 -26.12 -6.83
CA GLY A 1167 -59.10 -27.59 -6.74
C GLY A 1167 -58.12 -28.09 -5.69
N GLU A 1168 -58.19 -29.39 -5.37
CA GLU A 1168 -57.26 -30.03 -4.42
C GLU A 1168 -55.89 -30.27 -5.07
N GLY A 1169 -54.82 -29.88 -4.36
CA GLY A 1169 -53.44 -30.09 -4.80
C GLY A 1169 -52.88 -28.99 -5.73
N LYS A 1170 -51.82 -29.31 -6.46
CA LYS A 1170 -51.16 -28.40 -7.41
C LYS A 1170 -51.82 -28.53 -8.80
N PRO A 1171 -52.20 -27.42 -9.47
CA PRO A 1171 -52.79 -27.48 -10.80
C PRO A 1171 -51.81 -28.00 -11.86
N SER A 1172 -52.36 -28.65 -12.89
CA SER A 1172 -51.63 -29.09 -14.08
C SER A 1172 -51.46 -27.97 -15.11
N GLU A 1173 -50.66 -28.25 -16.14
CA GLU A 1173 -50.58 -27.44 -17.37
C GLU A 1173 -51.94 -27.32 -18.07
N LEU A 1174 -52.16 -26.19 -18.76
CA LEU A 1174 -53.37 -25.95 -19.55
C LEU A 1174 -53.24 -26.61 -20.94
N SER A 1175 -54.29 -27.29 -21.39
CA SER A 1175 -54.33 -27.91 -22.71
C SER A 1175 -54.61 -26.88 -23.81
N TRP A 1176 -53.86 -26.94 -24.91
CA TRP A 1176 -54.11 -26.11 -26.09
C TRP A 1176 -55.18 -26.73 -27.00
N ASN A 1177 -56.27 -26.00 -27.22
CA ASN A 1177 -57.32 -26.38 -28.17
C ASN A 1177 -57.03 -25.79 -29.56
N ASN A 1178 -56.85 -26.67 -30.55
CA ASN A 1178 -56.49 -26.29 -31.92
C ASN A 1178 -57.64 -25.64 -32.71
N ASP A 1179 -58.90 -25.93 -32.37
CA ASP A 1179 -60.08 -25.41 -33.07
C ASP A 1179 -60.42 -23.98 -32.62
N THR A 1180 -60.37 -23.74 -31.30
CA THR A 1180 -60.59 -22.39 -30.72
C THR A 1180 -59.33 -21.53 -30.75
N LYS A 1181 -58.14 -22.16 -30.84
CA LYS A 1181 -56.81 -21.54 -30.70
C LYS A 1181 -56.63 -20.84 -29.35
N LYS A 1182 -57.06 -21.52 -28.28
CA LYS A 1182 -57.00 -21.06 -26.90
C LYS A 1182 -56.48 -22.12 -25.95
N TYR A 1183 -56.00 -21.71 -24.78
CA TYR A 1183 -55.77 -22.61 -23.66
C TYR A 1183 -57.07 -22.90 -22.91
N GLU A 1184 -57.29 -24.16 -22.57
CA GLU A 1184 -58.47 -24.62 -21.83
C GLU A 1184 -58.18 -24.73 -20.33
N PHE A 1185 -59.04 -24.08 -19.55
CA PHE A 1185 -58.99 -24.10 -18.10
C PHE A 1185 -59.76 -25.31 -17.56
N GLY A 1186 -59.03 -26.26 -16.97
CA GLY A 1186 -59.60 -27.46 -16.35
C GLY A 1186 -60.40 -27.16 -15.07
N ALA A 1187 -61.11 -28.18 -14.57
CA ALA A 1187 -61.91 -28.07 -13.35
C ALA A 1187 -61.08 -27.59 -12.15
N GLY A 1188 -61.63 -26.61 -11.41
CA GLY A 1188 -60.97 -25.93 -10.28
C GLY A 1188 -60.44 -24.53 -10.61
N TRP A 1189 -60.24 -24.18 -11.89
CA TRP A 1189 -59.88 -22.81 -12.27
C TRP A 1189 -61.09 -21.88 -12.29
N VAL A 1190 -60.96 -20.71 -11.65
CA VAL A 1190 -61.97 -19.65 -11.59
C VAL A 1190 -61.34 -18.35 -12.07
N LYS A 1191 -62.06 -17.58 -12.90
CA LYS A 1191 -61.59 -16.26 -13.34
C LYS A 1191 -61.76 -15.26 -12.19
N ALA A 1192 -60.68 -14.57 -11.84
CA ALA A 1192 -60.71 -13.42 -10.94
C ALA A 1192 -61.13 -12.15 -11.69
N ASP A 1193 -60.52 -11.88 -12.85
CA ASP A 1193 -60.71 -10.64 -13.60
C ASP A 1193 -60.30 -10.77 -15.08
N SER A 1194 -60.65 -9.79 -15.91
CA SER A 1194 -60.17 -9.70 -17.30
C SER A 1194 -60.28 -8.28 -17.89
N PHE A 1195 -59.27 -7.90 -18.68
CA PHE A 1195 -59.21 -6.63 -19.40
C PHE A 1195 -59.09 -6.83 -20.92
N ASP A 1196 -59.83 -6.02 -21.68
CA ASP A 1196 -59.70 -5.88 -23.12
C ASP A 1196 -58.91 -4.59 -23.45
N ASN A 1197 -57.97 -4.66 -24.38
CA ASN A 1197 -57.30 -3.52 -25.00
C ASN A 1197 -56.73 -2.49 -24.02
N LEU A 1198 -55.59 -2.81 -23.38
CA LEU A 1198 -54.88 -1.91 -22.47
C LEU A 1198 -54.40 -0.58 -23.12
N GLY A 1199 -54.40 -0.50 -24.45
CA GLY A 1199 -54.28 0.76 -25.21
C GLY A 1199 -52.92 1.46 -25.06
N GLU A 1200 -52.91 2.60 -24.37
CA GLU A 1200 -51.71 3.41 -24.11
C GLU A 1200 -51.27 3.41 -22.63
N ALA A 1201 -51.92 2.61 -21.78
CA ALA A 1201 -51.57 2.53 -20.36
C ALA A 1201 -50.35 1.61 -20.13
N ASN A 1202 -49.40 2.08 -19.31
CA ASN A 1202 -48.23 1.30 -18.90
C ASN A 1202 -48.56 0.17 -17.92
N ALA A 1203 -49.77 0.15 -17.34
CA ALA A 1203 -50.24 -0.89 -16.42
C ALA A 1203 -51.77 -1.02 -16.44
N TYR A 1204 -52.25 -2.23 -16.15
CA TYR A 1204 -53.63 -2.50 -15.74
C TYR A 1204 -53.68 -2.66 -14.21
N SER A 1205 -54.75 -2.21 -13.55
CA SER A 1205 -54.95 -2.37 -12.10
C SER A 1205 -56.44 -2.48 -11.78
N SER A 1206 -56.81 -3.44 -10.92
CA SER A 1206 -58.22 -3.71 -10.60
C SER A 1206 -58.39 -4.38 -9.23
N LYS A 1207 -59.54 -4.19 -8.59
CA LYS A 1207 -59.85 -4.71 -7.25
C LYS A 1207 -60.35 -6.16 -7.33
N LEU A 1208 -60.01 -6.94 -6.31
CA LEU A 1208 -60.41 -8.34 -6.15
C LEU A 1208 -61.31 -8.49 -4.93
N GLU A 1209 -62.31 -9.38 -4.99
CA GLU A 1209 -63.31 -9.58 -3.93
C GLU A 1209 -62.79 -10.41 -2.74
N ASN A 1210 -61.64 -10.04 -2.17
CA ASN A 1210 -60.97 -10.74 -1.06
C ASN A 1210 -60.70 -12.23 -1.36
N ILE A 1211 -60.05 -12.51 -2.50
CA ILE A 1211 -59.83 -13.87 -2.99
C ILE A 1211 -58.73 -14.56 -2.18
N GLU A 1212 -59.03 -15.74 -1.64
CA GLU A 1212 -58.07 -16.61 -0.96
C GLU A 1212 -57.66 -17.77 -1.88
N ALA A 1213 -56.45 -17.71 -2.44
CA ALA A 1213 -55.92 -18.75 -3.32
C ALA A 1213 -54.39 -18.79 -3.32
N ARG A 1214 -53.81 -20.00 -3.34
CA ARG A 1214 -52.36 -20.22 -3.44
C ARG A 1214 -51.84 -20.18 -4.87
N TYR A 1215 -52.53 -20.85 -5.79
CA TYR A 1215 -52.11 -20.93 -7.20
C TYR A 1215 -52.94 -20.00 -8.08
N TRP A 1216 -52.26 -19.28 -8.96
CA TRP A 1216 -52.82 -18.27 -9.85
C TRP A 1216 -52.33 -18.50 -11.28
N CYS A 1217 -53.07 -18.00 -12.25
CA CYS A 1217 -52.68 -18.01 -13.65
C CYS A 1217 -52.96 -16.66 -14.29
N PHE A 1218 -51.93 -16.05 -14.88
CA PHE A 1218 -52.09 -14.90 -15.77
C PHE A 1218 -52.10 -15.41 -17.22
N ASN A 1219 -53.17 -15.06 -17.95
CA ASN A 1219 -53.43 -15.53 -19.29
C ASN A 1219 -53.56 -14.35 -20.25
N ILE A 1220 -52.58 -14.17 -21.13
CA ILE A 1220 -52.64 -13.19 -22.21
C ILE A 1220 -53.45 -13.80 -23.34
N THR A 1221 -54.70 -13.38 -23.49
CA THR A 1221 -55.63 -13.94 -24.49
C THR A 1221 -55.43 -13.35 -25.89
N LYS A 1222 -54.61 -12.30 -26.03
CA LYS A 1222 -54.34 -11.66 -27.32
C LYS A 1222 -53.10 -10.76 -27.31
N VAL A 1223 -52.28 -10.88 -28.35
CA VAL A 1223 -51.19 -9.95 -28.68
C VAL A 1223 -51.29 -9.55 -30.15
N LYS A 1224 -51.02 -8.29 -30.50
CA LYS A 1224 -51.28 -7.76 -31.85
C LYS A 1224 -50.12 -7.94 -32.84
N ALA A 1225 -48.86 -7.84 -32.41
CA ALA A 1225 -47.67 -8.18 -33.23
C ALA A 1225 -46.68 -9.14 -32.52
N GLY A 1226 -47.18 -9.94 -31.59
CA GLY A 1226 -46.60 -11.25 -31.27
C GLY A 1226 -45.53 -11.33 -30.18
N ILE A 1227 -45.13 -10.24 -29.52
CA ILE A 1227 -44.32 -10.27 -28.29
C ILE A 1227 -44.83 -9.23 -27.28
N VAL A 1228 -45.05 -9.64 -26.04
CA VAL A 1228 -45.30 -8.76 -24.88
C VAL A 1228 -44.07 -8.78 -23.96
N ALA A 1229 -43.68 -7.62 -23.44
CA ALA A 1229 -42.65 -7.49 -22.40
C ALA A 1229 -43.31 -7.14 -21.06
N ILE A 1230 -43.13 -7.99 -20.06
CA ILE A 1230 -43.72 -7.87 -18.73
C ILE A 1230 -42.62 -7.50 -17.74
N PRO A 1231 -42.65 -6.29 -17.13
CA PRO A 1231 -41.80 -5.94 -16.00
C PRO A 1231 -42.12 -6.76 -14.76
N GLU A 1232 -43.37 -6.66 -14.30
CA GLU A 1232 -43.82 -7.08 -12.96
C GLU A 1232 -45.32 -7.46 -13.03
N LEU A 1233 -45.73 -8.44 -12.21
CA LEU A 1233 -47.11 -8.83 -11.98
C LEU A 1233 -47.38 -8.90 -10.46
N GLU A 1234 -48.15 -7.95 -9.95
CA GLU A 1234 -48.43 -7.80 -8.51
C GLU A 1234 -49.80 -8.38 -8.16
N ILE A 1235 -49.86 -9.20 -7.11
CA ILE A 1235 -51.11 -9.54 -6.42
C ILE A 1235 -51.08 -8.82 -5.07
N LEU A 1236 -51.90 -7.80 -4.89
CA LEU A 1236 -51.89 -6.95 -3.71
C LEU A 1236 -52.91 -7.41 -2.68
N GLY A 1237 -52.49 -7.57 -1.43
CA GLY A 1237 -53.34 -8.14 -0.39
C GLY A 1237 -52.75 -8.08 1.01
N GLN A 1238 -53.14 -9.04 1.84
CA GLN A 1238 -52.64 -9.22 3.21
C GLN A 1238 -52.45 -10.72 3.49
N PHE A 1239 -51.36 -11.08 4.17
CA PHE A 1239 -51.28 -12.36 4.86
C PHE A 1239 -52.18 -12.34 6.09
N LYS A 1240 -52.71 -13.50 6.49
CA LYS A 1240 -53.32 -13.69 7.82
C LYS A 1240 -52.22 -14.10 8.79
N ASP A 1241 -52.21 -13.46 9.97
CA ASP A 1241 -51.42 -13.87 11.14
C ASP A 1241 -51.91 -15.22 11.73
#